data_AF-A0A7Y8J4Z8-F1
#
_entry.id   AF-A0A7Y8J4Z8-F1
#
_cell.length_a   1.000
_cell.length_b   1.000
_cell.length_c   1.000
_cell.angle_alpha   90.00
_cell.angle_beta   90.00
_cell.angle_gamma   90.00
#
_symmetry.space_group_name_H-M   'P 1'
#
loop_
_entity.id
_entity.type
_entity.pdbx_description
1 polymer ?
#
loop_
_entity_poly.entity_id
_entity_poly.type
_entity_poly.pdbx_seq_one_letter_code
_entity_poly.pdbx_strand_id
1 'polypeptide(L)'
;MRKFILKILSLTVVLFIISVCPQGRSIGIFVDGGYSPGKKDTEMDKLIDKRIKDAMDAMKEKDEDAEISKIEHKEDLIKKLESLHCVCGDEIVLYMAGHGEDPSGVRANPAFHFTKDEKEIRPDELRKALQKAADSCCCKISVVMFSCYSGNFLNELFNDPHVVSVFVSSTKTEMSYTDAYTKGGRFVDGGDWAGGFNEDWKASKKKKLVDILVESSESAKEKMPDKFAPKEHPQGWVRGEFEIFGHVEKRERTGKPPKTTKLTIHFYEPDFLRCTTHDVKVDTVDIPDSIDICSWVRLTVRTGKPSEPMVGLSGVTETEPPTEQILAHVVGVFKDKVKVHVISPKWLHCKTIDVKVEKPGKIDPALRPCNWTQIKVKVIDPDNLDRGFSTTDEVTARDQSFNCHIHIEKLNRANNTMDIHILDPPWLKCQIHKDVPIPEGERNRLANLDKCSNINADVTFHPNGTVGIRNINVLTNAEGSRRFSLDAAVQKVNQLNFDSTGILYPVLNVTNVGEETISFPVYVAIAKPEDISLLQQWWQTGQGTPQCLYYEIKTLENLLPAETRAIDFTPWQISGEQSKYWVGFRTILADDENPASDTTSAYLSIQQHQQNTAPQLVNPFVQPPAGMPQTTFVFQAIYVDVDGDEPVVSKIFIDNQPFELSAGQESVTEGRMYYLQTNLPQGMHTFYFKFDDGHGNVVTTNVINGPMVQ
;
A
#
# COMPACT_ATOMS: atom_id res chain seq x y z
N MET A 1 -43.98 25.24 2.23
CA MET A 1 -44.12 25.61 0.80
C MET A 1 -42.78 26.06 0.17
N ARG A 2 -42.08 27.08 0.69
CA ARG A 2 -40.80 27.57 0.12
C ARG A 2 -39.68 26.51 0.03
N LYS A 3 -39.50 25.69 1.07
CA LYS A 3 -38.55 24.55 1.08
C LYS A 3 -38.93 23.42 0.10
N PHE A 4 -40.22 23.29 -0.23
CA PHE A 4 -40.71 22.28 -1.17
C PHE A 4 -40.48 22.72 -2.62
N ILE A 5 -40.72 24.00 -2.92
CA ILE A 5 -40.44 24.60 -4.22
C ILE A 5 -38.93 24.59 -4.51
N LEU A 6 -38.06 24.86 -3.53
CA LEU A 6 -36.60 24.77 -3.71
C LEU A 6 -36.14 23.34 -4.05
N LYS A 7 -36.72 22.31 -3.42
CA LYS A 7 -36.41 20.91 -3.72
C LYS A 7 -36.83 20.50 -5.12
N ILE A 8 -37.98 20.97 -5.59
CA ILE A 8 -38.44 20.73 -6.97
C ILE A 8 -37.54 21.43 -7.98
N LEU A 9 -37.18 22.70 -7.75
CA LEU A 9 -36.26 23.44 -8.63
C LEU A 9 -34.88 22.77 -8.69
N SER A 10 -34.33 22.35 -7.55
CA SER A 10 -33.06 21.63 -7.50
C SER A 10 -33.13 20.31 -8.26
N LEU A 11 -34.22 19.55 -8.13
CA LEU A 11 -34.41 18.29 -8.86
C LEU A 11 -34.55 18.54 -10.37
N THR A 12 -35.22 19.62 -10.78
CA THR A 12 -35.41 19.96 -12.20
C THR A 12 -34.10 20.40 -12.83
N VAL A 13 -33.26 21.16 -12.10
CA VAL A 13 -31.91 21.54 -12.54
C VAL A 13 -30.99 20.31 -12.66
N VAL A 14 -31.05 19.38 -11.69
CA VAL A 14 -30.28 18.13 -11.76
C VAL A 14 -30.73 17.26 -12.94
N LEU A 15 -32.03 17.11 -13.15
CA LEU A 15 -32.57 16.36 -14.29
C LEU A 15 -32.24 17.03 -15.64
N PHE A 16 -32.21 18.37 -15.70
CA PHE A 16 -31.79 19.11 -16.89
C PHE A 16 -30.28 18.97 -17.14
N ILE A 17 -29.44 19.01 -16.11
CA ILE A 17 -27.99 18.75 -16.24
C ILE A 17 -27.75 17.31 -16.71
N ILE A 18 -28.48 16.33 -16.16
CA ILE A 18 -28.38 14.93 -16.57
C ILE A 18 -28.89 14.71 -18.00
N SER A 19 -29.91 15.46 -18.46
CA SER A 19 -30.41 15.35 -19.84
C SER A 19 -29.58 16.12 -20.87
N VAL A 20 -28.75 17.08 -20.44
CA VAL A 20 -27.97 17.96 -21.32
C VAL A 20 -26.49 17.57 -21.38
N CYS A 21 -25.96 16.83 -20.41
CA CYS A 21 -24.67 16.19 -20.55
C CYS A 21 -24.80 14.95 -21.46
N PRO A 22 -24.27 14.98 -22.70
CA PRO A 22 -24.26 13.80 -23.54
C PRO A 22 -23.55 12.67 -22.77
N GLN A 23 -24.15 11.48 -22.77
CA GLN A 23 -23.43 10.29 -22.34
C GLN A 23 -22.20 10.16 -23.25
N GLY A 24 -21.02 10.17 -22.66
CA GLY A 24 -19.79 10.01 -23.42
C GLY A 24 -19.75 8.64 -24.10
N ARG A 25 -19.07 8.59 -25.24
CA ARG A 25 -18.91 7.37 -26.04
C ARG A 25 -17.82 6.50 -25.43
N SER A 26 -17.99 5.18 -25.51
CA SER A 26 -16.89 4.24 -25.29
C SER A 26 -16.11 4.04 -26.59
N ILE A 27 -14.81 4.32 -26.59
CA ILE A 27 -13.94 4.21 -27.76
C ILE A 27 -12.88 3.14 -27.47
N GLY A 28 -12.92 2.03 -28.19
CA GLY A 28 -12.00 0.90 -28.04
C GLY A 28 -10.95 0.85 -29.15
N ILE A 29 -9.68 0.94 -28.80
CA ILE A 29 -8.56 0.80 -29.73
C ILE A 29 -7.76 -0.44 -29.32
N PHE A 30 -7.75 -1.44 -30.19
CA PHE A 30 -7.12 -2.73 -29.92
C PHE A 30 -5.94 -2.92 -30.86
N VAL A 31 -4.73 -2.90 -30.30
CA VAL A 31 -3.47 -2.93 -31.03
C VAL A 31 -2.91 -4.34 -31.03
N ASP A 32 -2.78 -4.90 -32.22
CA ASP A 32 -2.05 -6.13 -32.52
C ASP A 32 -0.62 -5.76 -32.94
N GLY A 33 0.31 -5.81 -31.98
CA GLY A 33 1.74 -5.65 -32.28
C GLY A 33 2.32 -6.86 -33.00
N GLY A 34 1.60 -7.99 -33.05
CA GLY A 34 2.10 -9.29 -33.50
C GLY A 34 3.26 -9.83 -32.67
N TYR A 35 3.58 -11.11 -32.86
CA TYR A 35 4.58 -11.84 -32.08
C TYR A 35 5.80 -12.25 -32.90
N SER A 36 5.66 -12.45 -34.20
CA SER A 36 6.72 -13.08 -34.99
C SER A 36 7.26 -12.15 -36.07
N PRO A 37 8.36 -11.41 -35.81
CA PRO A 37 9.00 -10.57 -36.82
C PRO A 37 9.26 -11.35 -38.11
N GLY A 38 8.76 -10.82 -39.23
CA GLY A 38 8.93 -11.42 -40.57
C GLY A 38 8.17 -12.73 -40.82
N LYS A 39 7.34 -13.21 -39.89
CA LYS A 39 6.48 -14.41 -40.09
C LYS A 39 5.03 -14.04 -39.82
N LYS A 40 4.20 -14.14 -40.86
CA LYS A 40 2.74 -14.00 -40.72
C LYS A 40 2.13 -15.32 -40.27
N ASP A 41 1.03 -15.23 -39.53
CA ASP A 41 0.15 -16.35 -39.17
C ASP A 41 0.81 -17.46 -38.35
N THR A 42 1.78 -17.13 -37.49
CA THR A 42 2.24 -18.12 -36.51
C THR A 42 1.12 -18.46 -35.54
N GLU A 43 1.20 -19.62 -34.88
CA GLU A 43 0.20 -20.01 -33.90
C GLU A 43 0.09 -19.01 -32.74
N MET A 44 1.18 -18.30 -32.42
CA MET A 44 1.18 -17.24 -31.42
C MET A 44 0.48 -15.96 -31.93
N ASP A 45 0.67 -15.59 -33.20
CA ASP A 45 -0.06 -14.46 -33.81
C ASP A 45 -1.57 -14.73 -33.81
N LYS A 46 -1.98 -15.97 -34.16
CA LYS A 46 -3.39 -16.40 -34.09
C LYS A 46 -3.96 -16.33 -32.68
N LEU A 47 -3.14 -16.62 -31.67
CA LEU A 47 -3.53 -16.53 -30.26
C LEU A 47 -3.74 -15.07 -29.84
N ILE A 48 -2.82 -14.17 -30.21
CA ILE A 48 -2.96 -12.73 -29.95
C ILE A 48 -4.20 -12.19 -30.66
N ASP A 49 -4.39 -12.54 -31.92
CA ASP A 49 -5.58 -12.17 -32.70
C ASP A 49 -6.87 -12.61 -32.01
N LYS A 50 -6.90 -13.85 -31.50
CA LYS A 50 -8.05 -14.36 -30.74
C LYS A 50 -8.30 -13.51 -29.49
N ARG A 51 -7.25 -13.21 -28.69
CA ARG A 51 -7.39 -12.43 -27.46
C ARG A 51 -7.87 -10.99 -27.73
N ILE A 52 -7.35 -10.36 -28.78
CA ILE A 52 -7.80 -9.05 -29.23
C ILE A 52 -9.27 -9.10 -29.64
N LYS A 53 -9.66 -10.12 -30.40
CA LYS A 53 -11.06 -10.31 -30.79
C LYS A 53 -11.96 -10.50 -29.57
N ASP A 54 -11.58 -11.34 -28.61
CA ASP A 54 -12.34 -11.58 -27.39
C ASP A 54 -12.50 -10.27 -26.58
N ALA A 55 -11.46 -9.43 -26.54
CA ALA A 55 -11.51 -8.14 -25.88
C ALA A 55 -12.44 -7.13 -26.59
N MET A 56 -12.44 -7.12 -27.93
CA MET A 56 -13.37 -6.33 -28.73
C MET A 56 -14.83 -6.79 -28.55
N ASP A 57 -15.07 -8.10 -28.56
CA ASP A 57 -16.40 -8.69 -28.42
C ASP A 57 -16.99 -8.38 -27.04
N ALA A 58 -16.17 -8.46 -25.98
CA ALA A 58 -16.57 -8.01 -24.65
C ALA A 58 -16.95 -6.52 -24.67
N MET A 59 -16.11 -5.65 -25.24
CA MET A 59 -16.42 -4.21 -25.32
C MET A 59 -17.80 -3.94 -25.93
N LYS A 60 -18.13 -4.61 -27.05
CA LYS A 60 -19.46 -4.53 -27.68
C LYS A 60 -20.59 -5.07 -26.82
N GLU A 61 -20.34 -6.10 -26.02
CA GLU A 61 -21.37 -6.67 -25.15
C GLU A 61 -21.80 -5.69 -24.03
N LYS A 62 -20.89 -4.82 -23.56
CA LYS A 62 -21.21 -3.80 -22.53
C LYS A 62 -21.82 -2.54 -23.12
N ASP A 63 -21.28 -2.11 -24.25
CA ASP A 63 -21.71 -0.92 -24.96
C ASP A 63 -21.82 -1.29 -26.44
N GLU A 64 -23.04 -1.59 -26.87
CA GLU A 64 -23.35 -2.00 -28.25
C GLU A 64 -22.99 -0.90 -29.26
N ASP A 65 -22.99 0.36 -28.80
CA ASP A 65 -22.66 1.55 -29.60
C ASP A 65 -21.16 1.93 -29.52
N ALA A 66 -20.33 1.12 -28.85
CA ALA A 66 -18.90 1.39 -28.71
C ALA A 66 -18.20 1.49 -30.07
N GLU A 67 -17.42 2.56 -30.25
CA GLU A 67 -16.58 2.74 -31.44
C GLU A 67 -15.31 1.89 -31.30
N ILE A 68 -15.21 0.79 -32.05
CA ILE A 68 -14.10 -0.16 -31.92
C ILE A 68 -13.23 -0.17 -33.17
N SER A 69 -11.91 -0.10 -32.98
CA SER A 69 -10.90 -0.17 -34.04
C SER A 69 -9.82 -1.19 -33.69
N LYS A 70 -9.52 -2.12 -34.61
CA LYS A 70 -8.33 -2.98 -34.56
C LYS A 70 -7.20 -2.31 -35.36
N ILE A 71 -6.01 -2.20 -34.77
CA ILE A 71 -4.85 -1.55 -35.36
C ILE A 71 -3.66 -2.50 -35.36
N GLU A 72 -2.93 -2.57 -36.47
CA GLU A 72 -1.80 -3.50 -36.63
C GLU A 72 -0.49 -2.79 -37.02
N HIS A 73 -0.53 -1.47 -37.18
CA HIS A 73 0.55 -0.62 -37.65
C HIS A 73 0.73 0.62 -36.77
N LYS A 74 1.97 1.07 -36.58
CA LYS A 74 2.29 2.21 -35.71
C LYS A 74 1.61 3.49 -36.18
N GLU A 75 1.73 3.82 -37.46
CA GLU A 75 1.17 5.08 -37.99
C GLU A 75 -0.35 5.12 -37.94
N ASP A 76 -1.00 3.96 -38.10
CA ASP A 76 -2.46 3.87 -37.99
C ASP A 76 -2.91 4.08 -36.54
N LEU A 77 -2.14 3.63 -35.55
CA LEU A 77 -2.40 3.90 -34.14
C LEU A 77 -2.32 5.41 -33.86
N ILE A 78 -1.21 6.04 -34.26
CA ILE A 78 -1.00 7.47 -34.06
C ILE A 78 -2.12 8.25 -34.76
N LYS A 79 -2.36 7.96 -36.05
CA LYS A 79 -3.40 8.63 -36.83
C LYS A 79 -4.79 8.43 -36.22
N LYS A 80 -5.10 7.23 -35.72
CA LYS A 80 -6.39 6.96 -35.06
C LYS A 80 -6.52 7.83 -33.82
N LEU A 81 -5.55 7.79 -32.91
CA LEU A 81 -5.55 8.59 -31.68
C LEU A 81 -5.66 10.09 -31.98
N GLU A 82 -4.83 10.61 -32.88
CA GLU A 82 -4.84 12.02 -33.26
C GLU A 82 -6.11 12.50 -33.98
N SER A 83 -6.87 11.58 -34.58
CA SER A 83 -8.16 11.85 -35.23
C SER A 83 -9.34 11.82 -34.26
N LEU A 84 -9.14 11.37 -33.03
CA LEU A 84 -10.20 11.36 -32.03
C LEU A 84 -10.52 12.80 -31.63
N HIS A 85 -11.74 13.21 -31.92
CA HIS A 85 -12.33 14.42 -31.38
C HIS A 85 -13.16 14.03 -30.15
N CYS A 86 -12.49 13.82 -29.02
CA CYS A 86 -13.15 13.44 -27.78
C CYS A 86 -14.04 14.55 -27.22
N VAL A 87 -15.21 14.17 -26.73
CA VAL A 87 -16.13 15.06 -26.00
C VAL A 87 -16.18 14.70 -24.51
N CYS A 88 -16.83 15.53 -23.70
CA CYS A 88 -16.73 15.41 -22.24
C CYS A 88 -17.47 14.17 -21.78
N GLY A 89 -16.75 13.29 -21.07
CA GLY A 89 -17.26 12.00 -20.64
C GLY A 89 -16.92 10.83 -21.56
N ASP A 90 -16.31 11.06 -22.74
CA ASP A 90 -15.79 9.94 -23.56
C ASP A 90 -14.78 9.12 -22.75
N GLU A 91 -14.84 7.79 -22.91
CA GLU A 91 -13.92 6.83 -22.29
C GLU A 91 -13.16 6.09 -23.40
N ILE A 92 -11.84 6.29 -23.46
CA ILE A 92 -10.95 5.63 -24.40
C ILE A 92 -10.29 4.44 -23.70
N VAL A 93 -10.45 3.25 -24.27
CA VAL A 93 -9.69 2.06 -23.88
C VAL A 93 -8.69 1.73 -24.97
N LEU A 94 -7.40 1.83 -24.62
CA LEU A 94 -6.30 1.40 -25.47
C LEU A 94 -5.78 0.05 -24.96
N TYR A 95 -6.11 -1.02 -25.67
CA TYR A 95 -5.62 -2.37 -25.41
C TYR A 95 -4.48 -2.69 -26.38
N MET A 96 -3.31 -3.07 -25.89
CA MET A 96 -2.13 -3.36 -26.72
C MET A 96 -1.55 -4.72 -26.37
N ALA A 97 -1.31 -5.57 -27.36
CA ALA A 97 -0.65 -6.87 -27.17
C ALA A 97 0.45 -7.06 -28.23
N GLY A 98 1.68 -7.33 -27.80
CA GLY A 98 2.84 -7.44 -28.69
C GLY A 98 4.15 -7.63 -27.93
N HIS A 99 5.28 -7.40 -28.61
CA HIS A 99 6.60 -7.42 -27.99
C HIS A 99 7.01 -6.06 -27.44
N GLY A 100 7.90 -6.08 -26.45
CA GLY A 100 8.60 -4.89 -25.99
C GLY A 100 10.09 -5.13 -25.83
N GLU A 101 10.86 -4.05 -25.90
CA GLU A 101 12.32 -4.09 -25.88
C GLU A 101 12.89 -3.96 -24.46
N ASP A 102 13.96 -4.71 -24.20
CA ASP A 102 14.70 -4.64 -22.93
C ASP A 102 15.55 -3.36 -22.88
N PRO A 103 15.34 -2.45 -21.92
CA PRO A 103 16.18 -1.27 -21.76
C PRO A 103 17.62 -1.60 -21.31
N SER A 104 17.93 -2.83 -20.91
CA SER A 104 19.25 -3.23 -20.41
C SER A 104 20.35 -3.27 -21.49
N GLY A 105 19.97 -3.25 -22.77
CA GLY A 105 20.91 -3.02 -23.84
C GLY A 105 21.51 -1.61 -23.73
N VAL A 106 22.83 -1.46 -23.87
CA VAL A 106 23.62 -0.21 -23.71
C VAL A 106 23.12 1.00 -24.55
N ARG A 107 22.06 0.83 -25.36
CA ARG A 107 21.40 1.87 -26.17
C ARG A 107 19.87 1.71 -26.31
N ALA A 108 19.22 0.82 -25.56
CA ALA A 108 17.82 0.50 -25.81
C ALA A 108 16.88 1.50 -25.11
N ASN A 109 16.17 2.30 -25.92
CA ASN A 109 15.03 3.05 -25.44
C ASN A 109 13.84 2.08 -25.32
N PRO A 110 13.09 2.07 -24.21
CA PRO A 110 11.93 1.20 -24.09
C PRO A 110 10.93 1.49 -25.21
N ALA A 111 10.42 0.45 -25.85
CA ALA A 111 9.46 0.58 -26.94
C ALA A 111 8.53 -0.63 -27.03
N PHE A 112 7.36 -0.43 -27.65
CA PHE A 112 6.41 -1.48 -28.02
C PHE A 112 6.51 -1.71 -29.53
N HIS A 113 6.70 -2.97 -29.94
CA HIS A 113 6.96 -3.31 -31.35
C HIS A 113 5.69 -3.67 -32.12
N PHE A 114 5.66 -3.19 -33.36
CA PHE A 114 4.75 -3.58 -34.42
C PHE A 114 5.52 -4.47 -35.39
N THR A 115 5.36 -5.77 -35.22
CA THR A 115 6.07 -6.80 -35.98
C THR A 115 5.65 -6.86 -37.46
N LYS A 116 4.47 -6.33 -37.82
CA LYS A 116 3.97 -6.32 -39.21
C LYS A 116 4.64 -5.28 -40.11
N ASP A 117 5.16 -4.19 -39.55
CA ASP A 117 5.85 -3.12 -40.27
C ASP A 117 7.27 -2.82 -39.74
N GLU A 118 7.77 -3.64 -38.80
CA GLU A 118 9.09 -3.50 -38.16
C GLU A 118 9.30 -2.14 -37.49
N LYS A 119 8.23 -1.55 -36.96
CA LYS A 119 8.27 -0.27 -36.24
C LYS A 119 8.11 -0.47 -34.75
N GLU A 120 8.47 0.57 -34.00
CA GLU A 120 8.35 0.62 -32.55
C GLU A 120 7.65 1.93 -32.16
N ILE A 121 6.78 1.89 -31.16
CA ILE A 121 6.26 3.11 -30.52
C ILE A 121 6.90 3.27 -29.16
N ARG A 122 7.46 4.46 -28.91
CA ARG A 122 8.09 4.79 -27.63
C ARG A 122 7.06 5.35 -26.64
N PRO A 123 7.32 5.27 -25.32
CA PRO A 123 6.43 5.82 -24.31
C PRO A 123 6.09 7.29 -24.53
N ASP A 124 7.06 8.13 -24.92
CA ASP A 124 6.83 9.55 -25.14
C ASP A 124 6.01 9.83 -26.42
N GLU A 125 6.20 9.03 -27.48
CA GLU A 125 5.42 9.10 -28.71
C GLU A 125 3.95 8.71 -28.46
N LEU A 126 3.74 7.61 -27.73
CA LEU A 126 2.39 7.16 -27.36
C LEU A 126 1.69 8.20 -26.48
N ARG A 127 2.39 8.76 -25.48
CA ARG A 127 1.87 9.84 -24.64
C ARG A 127 1.45 11.05 -25.48
N LYS A 128 2.29 11.53 -26.40
CA LYS A 128 1.95 12.67 -27.27
C LYS A 128 0.70 12.39 -28.13
N ALA A 129 0.56 11.17 -28.64
CA ALA A 129 -0.63 10.79 -29.41
C ALA A 129 -1.90 10.76 -28.54
N LEU A 130 -1.80 10.28 -27.29
CA LEU A 130 -2.91 10.27 -26.33
C LEU A 130 -3.29 11.68 -25.88
N GLN A 131 -2.31 12.56 -25.64
CA GLN A 131 -2.55 13.98 -25.36
C GLN A 131 -3.35 14.61 -26.49
N LYS A 132 -2.94 14.39 -27.74
CA LYS A 132 -3.64 14.93 -28.91
C LYS A 132 -5.08 14.40 -29.07
N ALA A 133 -5.34 13.15 -28.68
CA ALA A 133 -6.70 12.62 -28.62
C ALA A 133 -7.57 13.33 -27.57
N ALA A 134 -6.95 13.82 -26.48
CA ALA A 134 -7.60 14.47 -25.35
C ALA A 134 -7.52 16.01 -25.34
N ASP A 135 -6.78 16.63 -26.26
CA ASP A 135 -6.41 18.07 -26.27
C ASP A 135 -7.59 19.05 -26.15
N SER A 136 -8.82 18.60 -26.37
CA SER A 136 -10.02 19.44 -26.35
C SER A 136 -11.02 19.11 -25.24
N CYS A 137 -10.79 18.07 -24.41
CA CYS A 137 -11.81 17.65 -23.46
C CYS A 137 -11.38 16.76 -22.28
N CYS A 138 -12.15 16.77 -21.19
CA CYS A 138 -12.02 15.88 -20.02
C CYS A 138 -12.44 14.42 -20.33
N CYS A 139 -11.88 13.79 -21.36
CA CYS A 139 -12.05 12.35 -21.59
C CYS A 139 -11.17 11.54 -20.62
N LYS A 140 -11.52 10.28 -20.43
CA LYS A 140 -10.76 9.35 -19.59
C LYS A 140 -10.07 8.33 -20.48
N ILE A 141 -8.78 8.14 -20.28
CA ILE A 141 -7.97 7.20 -21.03
C ILE A 141 -7.49 6.08 -20.11
N SER A 142 -7.73 4.85 -20.56
CA SER A 142 -7.30 3.63 -19.89
C SER A 142 -6.44 2.80 -20.83
N VAL A 143 -5.22 2.51 -20.40
CA VAL A 143 -4.25 1.77 -21.21
C VAL A 143 -4.04 0.39 -20.60
N VAL A 144 -4.12 -0.66 -21.40
CA VAL A 144 -3.85 -2.04 -21.01
C VAL A 144 -2.80 -2.60 -21.97
N MET A 145 -1.64 -3.00 -21.45
CA MET A 145 -0.49 -3.36 -22.26
C MET A 145 0.08 -4.73 -21.89
N PHE A 146 0.05 -5.65 -22.85
CA PHE A 146 0.66 -6.98 -22.79
C PHE A 146 1.92 -7.00 -23.64
N SER A 147 3.05 -6.75 -22.99
CA SER A 147 4.36 -6.65 -23.63
C SER A 147 5.46 -6.89 -22.61
N CYS A 148 6.61 -7.43 -23.05
CA CYS A 148 7.82 -7.46 -22.25
C CYS A 148 8.21 -6.03 -21.87
N TYR A 149 8.75 -5.84 -20.67
CA TYR A 149 9.23 -4.54 -20.19
C TYR A 149 8.17 -3.42 -20.22
N SER A 150 6.88 -3.76 -20.24
CA SER A 150 5.78 -2.80 -20.37
C SER A 150 5.70 -1.81 -19.20
N GLY A 151 6.25 -2.16 -18.04
CA GLY A 151 6.41 -1.26 -16.91
C GLY A 151 7.22 0.01 -17.22
N ASN A 152 7.99 0.04 -18.31
CA ASN A 152 8.70 1.25 -18.75
C ASN A 152 7.77 2.35 -19.29
N PHE A 153 6.53 2.00 -19.67
CA PHE A 153 5.55 2.98 -20.14
C PHE A 153 4.84 3.72 -19.00
N LEU A 154 4.85 3.18 -17.77
CA LEU A 154 4.05 3.70 -16.65
C LEU A 154 4.37 5.17 -16.34
N ASN A 155 5.65 5.49 -16.15
CA ASN A 155 6.05 6.85 -15.74
C ASN A 155 5.65 7.89 -16.78
N GLU A 156 5.86 7.62 -18.06
CA GLU A 156 5.51 8.57 -19.13
C GLU A 156 4.00 8.69 -19.26
N LEU A 157 3.25 7.58 -19.32
CA LEU A 157 1.80 7.63 -19.52
C LEU A 157 1.07 8.32 -18.35
N PHE A 158 1.51 8.12 -17.10
CA PHE A 158 0.91 8.81 -15.95
C PHE A 158 1.22 10.31 -15.86
N ASN A 159 2.17 10.82 -16.67
CA ASN A 159 2.39 12.26 -16.77
C ASN A 159 1.30 12.97 -17.60
N ASP A 160 0.38 12.23 -18.24
CA ASP A 160 -0.79 12.79 -18.92
C ASP A 160 -2.01 12.80 -17.98
N PRO A 161 -2.59 13.97 -17.66
CA PRO A 161 -3.72 14.08 -16.73
C PRO A 161 -5.00 13.37 -17.22
N HIS A 162 -5.11 13.03 -18.51
CA HIS A 162 -6.26 12.32 -19.06
C HIS A 162 -6.15 10.79 -18.90
N VAL A 163 -4.94 10.28 -18.64
CA VAL A 163 -4.69 8.85 -18.40
C VAL A 163 -5.05 8.52 -16.95
N VAL A 164 -6.22 7.93 -16.76
CA VAL A 164 -6.76 7.61 -15.43
C VAL A 164 -6.29 6.26 -14.91
N SER A 165 -5.81 5.38 -15.79
CA SER A 165 -5.34 4.04 -15.43
C SER A 165 -4.41 3.46 -16.48
N VAL A 166 -3.34 2.79 -16.04
CA VAL A 166 -2.44 2.01 -16.89
C VAL A 166 -2.24 0.64 -16.28
N PHE A 167 -2.51 -0.41 -17.04
CA PHE A 167 -2.23 -1.80 -16.70
C PHE A 167 -1.12 -2.34 -17.59
N VAL A 168 -0.13 -3.02 -17.00
CA VAL A 168 1.03 -3.60 -17.70
C VAL A 168 1.24 -5.05 -17.27
N SER A 169 1.67 -5.90 -18.20
CA SER A 169 1.89 -7.34 -17.94
C SER A 169 3.26 -7.68 -17.34
N SER A 170 4.21 -6.74 -17.31
CA SER A 170 5.55 -6.94 -16.75
C SER A 170 6.13 -5.66 -16.13
N THR A 171 7.13 -5.82 -15.27
CA THR A 171 7.85 -4.68 -14.67
C THR A 171 8.81 -4.04 -15.68
N LYS A 172 9.56 -3.00 -15.26
CA LYS A 172 10.55 -2.31 -16.13
C LYS A 172 11.71 -3.20 -16.59
N THR A 173 11.97 -4.29 -15.86
CA THR A 173 13.16 -5.14 -16.00
C THR A 173 12.81 -6.58 -16.31
N GLU A 174 11.54 -6.91 -16.50
CA GLU A 174 11.09 -8.29 -16.68
C GLU A 174 10.36 -8.48 -18.02
N MET A 175 10.47 -9.69 -18.55
CA MET A 175 9.70 -10.12 -19.70
C MET A 175 8.26 -10.44 -19.30
N SER A 176 7.33 -10.27 -20.24
CA SER A 176 5.98 -10.81 -20.09
C SER A 176 5.94 -12.23 -20.63
N TYR A 177 5.23 -13.13 -19.97
CA TYR A 177 5.13 -14.53 -20.37
C TYR A 177 3.76 -14.83 -20.96
N THR A 178 3.73 -15.80 -21.88
CA THR A 178 2.51 -16.34 -22.44
C THR A 178 2.20 -17.65 -21.70
N ASP A 179 0.94 -17.87 -21.33
CA ASP A 179 0.51 -19.15 -20.75
C ASP A 179 0.33 -20.24 -21.82
N ALA A 180 0.72 -19.98 -23.07
CA ALA A 180 0.60 -20.95 -24.15
C ALA A 180 1.75 -21.95 -24.07
N TYR A 181 1.43 -23.22 -23.88
CA TYR A 181 2.41 -24.31 -23.89
C TYR A 181 2.17 -25.25 -25.07
N THR A 182 3.23 -25.88 -25.57
CA THR A 182 3.11 -26.84 -26.67
C THR A 182 2.73 -28.21 -26.12
N LYS A 183 1.59 -28.77 -26.53
CA LYS A 183 1.21 -30.17 -26.26
C LYS A 183 1.13 -30.93 -27.58
N GLY A 184 2.09 -31.82 -27.82
CA GLY A 184 2.14 -32.62 -29.05
C GLY A 184 2.45 -31.82 -30.33
N GLY A 185 3.27 -30.77 -30.23
CA GLY A 185 3.66 -29.93 -31.38
C GLY A 185 2.63 -28.90 -31.82
N ARG A 186 1.51 -28.76 -31.10
CA ARG A 186 0.53 -27.67 -31.25
C ARG A 186 0.57 -26.78 -30.02
N PHE A 187 0.46 -25.47 -30.22
CA PHE A 187 0.24 -24.54 -29.12
C PHE A 187 -1.15 -24.78 -28.54
N VAL A 188 -1.21 -24.92 -27.22
CA VAL A 188 -2.44 -24.99 -26.45
C VAL A 188 -2.47 -23.76 -25.57
N ASP A 189 -3.54 -22.97 -25.69
CA ASP A 189 -3.82 -21.83 -24.80
C ASP A 189 -4.00 -22.37 -23.37
N GLY A 190 -3.00 -22.17 -22.50
CA GLY A 190 -2.97 -22.76 -21.17
C GLY A 190 -3.84 -22.03 -20.14
N GLY A 191 -4.43 -20.89 -20.51
CA GLY A 191 -5.35 -20.15 -19.67
C GLY A 191 -6.50 -19.56 -20.49
N ASP A 192 -7.73 -19.83 -20.10
CA ASP A 192 -8.93 -19.16 -20.61
C ASP A 192 -9.04 -17.74 -20.01
N TRP A 193 -8.02 -16.93 -20.30
CA TRP A 193 -7.92 -15.57 -19.80
C TRP A 193 -9.02 -14.67 -20.39
N ALA A 194 -9.31 -14.88 -21.68
CA ALA A 194 -10.46 -14.29 -22.34
C ALA A 194 -11.79 -14.74 -21.71
N GLY A 195 -11.92 -16.00 -21.29
CA GLY A 195 -13.09 -16.46 -20.54
C GLY A 195 -13.24 -15.78 -19.18
N GLY A 196 -12.16 -15.63 -18.41
CA GLY A 196 -12.17 -14.87 -17.15
C GLY A 196 -12.51 -13.39 -17.37
N PHE A 197 -11.89 -12.75 -18.38
CA PHE A 197 -12.26 -11.42 -18.84
C PHE A 197 -13.74 -11.32 -19.18
N ASN A 198 -14.26 -12.26 -19.96
CA ASN A 198 -15.62 -12.25 -20.46
C ASN A 198 -16.64 -12.57 -19.35
N GLU A 199 -16.29 -13.38 -18.35
CA GLU A 199 -17.14 -13.68 -17.19
C GLU A 199 -17.19 -12.53 -16.18
N ASP A 200 -16.04 -11.94 -15.82
CA ASP A 200 -15.95 -10.76 -14.96
C ASP A 200 -16.66 -9.56 -15.63
N TRP A 201 -16.50 -9.44 -16.94
CA TRP A 201 -17.19 -8.47 -17.77
C TRP A 201 -18.71 -8.66 -17.80
N LYS A 202 -19.21 -9.88 -18.01
CA LYS A 202 -20.64 -10.20 -17.97
C LYS A 202 -21.28 -9.97 -16.60
N ALA A 203 -20.54 -10.19 -15.52
CA ALA A 203 -21.02 -9.98 -14.15
C ALA A 203 -21.14 -8.50 -13.76
N SER A 204 -20.54 -7.58 -14.53
CA SER A 204 -20.23 -6.21 -14.11
C SER A 204 -21.20 -5.11 -14.54
N LYS A 205 -22.52 -5.37 -14.66
CA LYS A 205 -23.53 -4.38 -15.10
C LYS A 205 -23.53 -3.01 -14.36
N LYS A 206 -22.74 -2.86 -13.28
CA LYS A 206 -22.55 -1.61 -12.50
C LYS A 206 -21.08 -1.16 -12.30
N LYS A 207 -20.04 -1.84 -12.81
CA LYS A 207 -18.62 -1.48 -12.58
C LYS A 207 -18.03 -0.66 -13.75
N LYS A 208 -17.02 0.17 -13.46
CA LYS A 208 -16.29 0.91 -14.50
C LYS A 208 -15.47 -0.05 -15.35
N LEU A 209 -15.24 0.32 -16.61
CA LEU A 209 -14.57 -0.48 -17.63
C LEU A 209 -13.16 -0.94 -17.20
N VAL A 210 -12.44 -0.05 -16.52
CA VAL A 210 -11.11 -0.29 -15.95
C VAL A 210 -11.10 -1.38 -14.87
N ASP A 211 -12.09 -1.36 -13.97
CA ASP A 211 -12.16 -2.29 -12.84
C ASP A 211 -12.25 -3.75 -13.34
N ILE A 212 -12.91 -3.96 -14.48
CA ILE A 212 -13.08 -5.27 -15.11
C ILE A 212 -11.81 -5.75 -15.81
N LEU A 213 -11.10 -4.84 -16.49
CA LEU A 213 -9.82 -5.12 -17.13
C LEU A 213 -8.75 -5.47 -16.08
N VAL A 214 -8.78 -4.80 -14.92
CA VAL A 214 -7.94 -5.08 -13.76
C VAL A 214 -8.31 -6.44 -13.14
N GLU A 215 -9.58 -6.68 -12.82
CA GLU A 215 -10.05 -7.95 -12.21
C GLU A 215 -9.73 -9.17 -13.09
N SER A 216 -9.91 -9.07 -14.40
CA SER A 216 -9.57 -10.14 -15.33
C SER A 216 -8.07 -10.41 -15.44
N SER A 217 -7.28 -9.35 -15.43
CA SER A 217 -5.82 -9.47 -15.43
C SER A 217 -5.29 -10.05 -14.11
N GLU A 218 -5.99 -9.83 -13.00
CA GLU A 218 -5.74 -10.40 -11.68
C GLU A 218 -6.19 -11.88 -11.62
N SER A 219 -7.32 -12.24 -12.24
CA SER A 219 -7.81 -13.61 -12.42
C SER A 219 -6.86 -14.46 -13.30
N ALA A 220 -6.16 -13.85 -14.27
CA ALA A 220 -5.07 -14.48 -15.01
C ALA A 220 -3.89 -14.87 -14.10
N LYS A 221 -3.53 -13.98 -13.18
CA LYS A 221 -2.40 -14.13 -12.26
C LYS A 221 -2.64 -15.24 -11.23
N GLU A 222 -3.88 -15.48 -10.80
CA GLU A 222 -4.26 -16.58 -9.90
C GLU A 222 -4.02 -17.99 -10.49
N LYS A 223 -3.88 -18.13 -11.82
CA LYS A 223 -3.65 -19.42 -12.49
C LYS A 223 -2.17 -19.72 -12.77
N MET A 224 -1.24 -18.84 -12.37
CA MET A 224 0.21 -19.02 -12.52
C MET A 224 0.84 -19.66 -11.27
N PRO A 225 1.89 -20.49 -11.40
CA PRO A 225 2.54 -21.12 -10.25
C PRO A 225 3.27 -20.11 -9.31
N ASP A 226 2.69 -19.92 -8.12
CA ASP A 226 3.17 -19.56 -6.75
C ASP A 226 4.35 -18.58 -6.50
N LYS A 227 5.04 -18.03 -7.50
CA LYS A 227 6.22 -17.18 -7.28
C LYS A 227 6.00 -15.67 -7.33
N PHE A 228 4.76 -15.17 -7.50
CA PHE A 228 4.51 -13.77 -7.86
C PHE A 228 3.34 -13.08 -7.12
N ALA A 229 3.28 -13.15 -5.78
CA ALA A 229 2.22 -12.48 -4.99
C ALA A 229 2.61 -11.07 -4.49
N PRO A 230 1.67 -10.10 -4.47
CA PRO A 230 1.53 -9.12 -3.40
C PRO A 230 0.18 -9.23 -2.64
N LYS A 231 0.11 -8.65 -1.42
CA LYS A 231 -0.90 -8.86 -0.35
C LYS A 231 -2.16 -7.95 -0.42
N GLU A 232 -3.27 -8.44 0.19
CA GLU A 232 -4.72 -8.11 0.03
C GLU A 232 -5.37 -6.91 0.78
N HIS A 233 -6.58 -6.47 0.32
CA HIS A 233 -7.89 -6.39 1.04
C HIS A 233 -9.06 -6.28 -0.03
N PRO A 234 -10.39 -6.33 0.28
CA PRO A 234 -11.33 -7.42 0.02
C PRO A 234 -12.59 -7.00 -0.77
N GLN A 235 -13.10 -7.87 -1.66
CA GLN A 235 -14.53 -8.15 -1.91
C GLN A 235 -14.71 -8.71 -3.32
N GLY A 236 -14.73 -10.02 -3.44
CA GLY A 236 -15.19 -10.69 -4.66
C GLY A 236 -14.85 -12.16 -4.65
N TRP A 237 -15.75 -12.99 -4.14
CA TRP A 237 -15.56 -14.43 -4.01
C TRP A 237 -15.90 -15.13 -5.32
N VAL A 238 -14.92 -15.84 -5.90
CA VAL A 238 -15.16 -16.83 -6.96
C VAL A 238 -15.58 -18.16 -6.31
N ARG A 239 -16.45 -18.89 -7.01
CA ARG A 239 -16.99 -20.16 -6.55
C ARG A 239 -15.90 -21.24 -6.52
N GLY A 240 -15.23 -21.38 -5.38
CA GLY A 240 -14.17 -22.36 -5.14
C GLY A 240 -14.45 -23.21 -3.91
N GLU A 241 -14.07 -24.48 -3.97
CA GLU A 241 -13.77 -25.25 -2.77
C GLU A 241 -12.32 -24.93 -2.40
N PHE A 242 -12.09 -24.45 -1.18
CA PHE A 242 -10.74 -24.26 -0.67
C PHE A 242 -10.60 -24.87 0.72
N GLU A 243 -9.38 -25.36 1.00
CA GLU A 243 -9.04 -25.94 2.29
C GLU A 243 -8.43 -24.87 3.20
N ILE A 244 -8.96 -24.73 4.41
CA ILE A 244 -8.39 -23.88 5.45
C ILE A 244 -7.93 -24.75 6.60
N PHE A 245 -6.76 -24.44 7.16
CA PHE A 245 -6.24 -25.10 8.35
C PHE A 245 -6.49 -24.21 9.58
N GLY A 246 -6.98 -24.82 10.65
CA GLY A 246 -7.26 -24.11 11.89
C GLY A 246 -7.01 -24.96 13.13
N HIS A 247 -6.81 -24.30 14.26
CA HIS A 247 -6.70 -24.93 15.57
C HIS A 247 -8.00 -24.70 16.35
N VAL A 248 -8.59 -25.76 16.89
CA VAL A 248 -9.85 -25.67 17.64
C VAL A 248 -9.56 -25.21 19.07
N GLU A 249 -9.97 -23.98 19.38
CA GLU A 249 -9.86 -23.40 20.73
C GLU A 249 -10.98 -23.91 21.64
N LYS A 250 -12.20 -23.98 21.10
CA LYS A 250 -13.40 -24.33 21.88
C LYS A 250 -14.42 -25.09 21.05
N ARG A 251 -15.06 -26.10 21.67
CA ARG A 251 -16.19 -26.85 21.09
C ARG A 251 -17.41 -26.75 22.02
N GLU A 252 -18.49 -26.13 21.55
CA GLU A 252 -19.76 -26.05 22.29
C GLU A 252 -20.84 -26.88 21.59
N ARG A 253 -21.44 -27.84 22.31
CA ARG A 253 -22.59 -28.63 21.83
C ARG A 253 -23.88 -27.98 22.33
N THR A 254 -24.67 -27.39 21.44
CA THR A 254 -25.95 -26.74 21.79
C THR A 254 -27.15 -27.44 21.14
N GLY A 255 -28.22 -27.68 21.90
CA GLY A 255 -29.53 -28.13 21.38
C GLY A 255 -29.87 -29.62 21.49
N LYS A 256 -31.15 -29.94 21.25
CA LYS A 256 -31.67 -31.31 21.04
C LYS A 256 -31.52 -31.71 19.55
N PRO A 257 -31.41 -33.01 19.21
CA PRO A 257 -31.01 -33.48 17.87
C PRO A 257 -31.83 -32.87 16.72
N PRO A 258 -31.18 -32.47 15.60
CA PRO A 258 -29.74 -32.54 15.33
C PRO A 258 -28.96 -31.47 16.12
N LYS A 259 -27.90 -31.88 16.82
CA LYS A 259 -27.10 -31.00 17.70
C LYS A 259 -26.34 -29.99 16.85
N THR A 260 -26.51 -28.71 17.15
CA THR A 260 -25.69 -27.66 16.54
C THR A 260 -24.37 -27.58 17.30
N THR A 261 -23.25 -27.69 16.60
CA THR A 261 -21.92 -27.55 17.20
C THR A 261 -21.31 -26.23 16.78
N LYS A 262 -20.93 -25.40 17.75
CA LYS A 262 -20.15 -24.18 17.52
C LYS A 262 -18.68 -24.49 17.79
N LEU A 263 -17.80 -24.17 16.84
CA LEU A 263 -16.36 -24.25 16.99
C LEU A 263 -15.78 -22.84 17.03
N THR A 264 -14.94 -22.53 18.00
CA THR A 264 -14.07 -21.35 17.96
C THR A 264 -12.72 -21.81 17.40
N ILE A 265 -12.34 -21.27 16.23
CA ILE A 265 -11.18 -21.73 15.47
C ILE A 265 -10.20 -20.57 15.29
N HIS A 266 -8.94 -20.84 15.62
CA HIS A 266 -7.81 -20.00 15.25
C HIS A 266 -7.41 -20.33 13.81
N PHE A 267 -7.74 -19.43 12.89
CA PHE A 267 -7.25 -19.53 11.52
C PHE A 267 -5.84 -18.99 11.43
N TYR A 268 -4.96 -19.78 10.83
CA TYR A 268 -3.61 -19.35 10.51
C TYR A 268 -3.60 -18.98 9.04
N GLU A 269 -3.18 -17.76 8.74
CA GLU A 269 -2.80 -17.41 7.38
C GLU A 269 -1.72 -18.39 6.89
N PRO A 270 -1.60 -18.62 5.56
CA PRO A 270 -0.56 -19.48 4.99
C PRO A 270 0.87 -19.13 5.44
N ASP A 271 1.07 -17.93 5.98
CA ASP A 271 2.35 -17.40 6.48
C ASP A 271 2.60 -17.64 7.99
N PHE A 272 1.71 -18.34 8.71
CA PHE A 272 1.83 -18.82 10.12
C PHE A 272 2.16 -17.79 11.22
N LEU A 273 2.21 -16.49 10.92
CA LEU A 273 2.58 -15.42 11.87
C LEU A 273 1.41 -14.53 12.31
N ARG A 274 0.29 -14.62 11.60
CA ARG A 274 -0.98 -13.97 11.95
C ARG A 274 -2.02 -15.04 12.21
N CYS A 275 -2.62 -14.95 13.37
CA CYS A 275 -3.75 -15.77 13.75
C CYS A 275 -4.96 -14.85 13.86
N THR A 276 -6.04 -15.22 13.19
CA THR A 276 -7.33 -14.57 13.35
C THR A 276 -8.31 -15.56 13.95
N THR A 277 -8.77 -15.28 15.17
CA THR A 277 -9.79 -16.09 15.84
C THR A 277 -11.15 -15.81 15.27
N HIS A 278 -11.88 -16.86 14.88
CA HIS A 278 -13.23 -16.73 14.39
C HIS A 278 -14.13 -17.80 15.01
N ASP A 279 -15.34 -17.40 15.37
CA ASP A 279 -16.41 -18.32 15.72
C ASP A 279 -17.04 -18.87 14.44
N VAL A 280 -16.91 -20.18 14.23
CA VAL A 280 -17.47 -20.86 13.06
C VAL A 280 -18.67 -21.69 13.50
N LYS A 281 -19.85 -21.29 13.02
CA LYS A 281 -21.09 -22.02 13.24
C LYS A 281 -21.19 -23.14 12.20
N VAL A 282 -21.12 -24.38 12.65
CA VAL A 282 -21.15 -25.55 11.76
C VAL A 282 -22.58 -26.09 11.73
N ASP A 283 -23.45 -25.37 11.03
CA ASP A 283 -24.80 -25.86 10.76
C ASP A 283 -24.70 -26.88 9.62
N THR A 284 -25.14 -28.13 9.84
CA THR A 284 -25.29 -29.23 8.85
C THR A 284 -24.10 -30.14 8.53
N VAL A 285 -22.90 -29.95 9.09
CA VAL A 285 -21.76 -30.88 8.91
C VAL A 285 -21.55 -31.74 10.17
N ASP A 286 -21.49 -33.06 10.00
CA ASP A 286 -21.10 -33.97 11.08
C ASP A 286 -19.62 -33.75 11.43
N ILE A 287 -19.36 -33.17 12.60
CA ILE A 287 -18.01 -33.04 13.14
C ILE A 287 -17.67 -34.36 13.86
N PRO A 288 -16.63 -35.10 13.40
CA PRO A 288 -16.20 -36.34 14.06
C PRO A 288 -16.03 -36.16 15.57
N ASP A 289 -16.38 -37.19 16.34
CA ASP A 289 -16.15 -37.20 17.79
C ASP A 289 -14.65 -37.13 18.15
N SER A 290 -13.75 -37.43 17.22
CA SER A 290 -12.30 -37.32 17.41
C SER A 290 -11.78 -35.88 17.47
N ILE A 291 -12.53 -34.90 16.94
CA ILE A 291 -12.14 -33.50 16.96
C ILE A 291 -12.50 -32.88 18.32
N ASP A 292 -11.49 -32.62 19.14
CA ASP A 292 -11.63 -32.03 20.48
C ASP A 292 -10.92 -30.66 20.56
N ILE A 293 -10.95 -30.04 21.74
CA ILE A 293 -10.12 -28.86 22.04
C ILE A 293 -8.65 -29.21 21.76
N CYS A 294 -7.94 -28.28 21.12
CA CYS A 294 -6.57 -28.41 20.61
C CYS A 294 -6.37 -29.32 19.38
N SER A 295 -7.43 -29.89 18.78
CA SER A 295 -7.29 -30.58 17.51
C SER A 295 -6.96 -29.58 16.39
N TRP A 296 -6.01 -29.96 15.53
CA TRP A 296 -5.82 -29.29 14.24
C TRP A 296 -6.83 -29.84 13.26
N VAL A 297 -7.54 -28.94 12.59
CA VAL A 297 -8.61 -29.29 11.67
C VAL A 297 -8.35 -28.72 10.30
N ARG A 298 -8.68 -29.52 9.29
CA ARG A 298 -8.80 -29.12 7.91
C ARG A 298 -10.28 -28.90 7.62
N LEU A 299 -10.61 -27.67 7.23
CA LEU A 299 -11.95 -27.25 6.86
C LEU A 299 -12.04 -27.17 5.35
N THR A 300 -12.99 -27.86 4.75
CA THR A 300 -13.35 -27.63 3.35
C THR A 300 -14.47 -26.61 3.31
N VAL A 301 -14.23 -25.48 2.66
CA VAL A 301 -15.18 -24.36 2.59
C VAL A 301 -15.79 -24.28 1.19
N ARG A 302 -17.12 -24.27 1.11
CA ARG A 302 -17.89 -24.04 -0.11
C ARG A 302 -18.56 -22.67 -0.06
N THR A 303 -18.31 -21.86 -1.08
CA THR A 303 -18.97 -20.56 -1.23
C THR A 303 -20.32 -20.74 -1.95
N GLY A 304 -21.40 -20.25 -1.34
CA GLY A 304 -22.76 -20.27 -1.90
C GLY A 304 -23.00 -19.32 -3.08
N LYS A 305 -24.18 -19.40 -3.70
CA LYS A 305 -24.63 -18.46 -4.76
C LYS A 305 -24.85 -17.05 -4.17
N PRO A 306 -24.80 -15.97 -4.98
CA PRO A 306 -24.95 -14.58 -4.50
C PRO A 306 -26.25 -14.28 -3.72
N SER A 307 -27.30 -15.09 -3.85
CA SER A 307 -28.57 -14.94 -3.13
C SER A 307 -28.58 -15.60 -1.75
N GLU A 308 -27.54 -16.34 -1.37
CA GLU A 308 -27.40 -17.03 -0.08
C GLU A 308 -25.99 -16.76 0.47
N PRO A 309 -25.81 -15.81 1.42
CA PRO A 309 -24.49 -15.36 1.86
C PRO A 309 -23.79 -16.35 2.82
N MET A 310 -24.16 -17.63 2.80
CA MET A 310 -23.51 -18.61 3.65
C MET A 310 -22.30 -19.23 2.95
N VAL A 311 -21.12 -18.92 3.50
CA VAL A 311 -19.93 -19.76 3.42
C VAL A 311 -20.26 -21.06 4.18
N GLY A 312 -20.60 -22.12 3.44
CA GLY A 312 -20.93 -23.42 4.03
C GLY A 312 -19.68 -24.27 4.18
N LEU A 313 -19.43 -24.80 5.37
CA LEU A 313 -18.46 -25.88 5.51
C LEU A 313 -19.01 -27.12 4.80
N SER A 314 -18.20 -27.81 4.01
CA SER A 314 -18.55 -29.09 3.37
C SER A 314 -17.87 -30.28 4.03
N GLY A 315 -16.86 -30.06 4.87
CA GLY A 315 -16.17 -31.09 5.64
C GLY A 315 -15.26 -30.52 6.72
N VAL A 316 -15.10 -31.28 7.81
CA VAL A 316 -14.13 -31.03 8.88
C VAL A 316 -13.40 -32.34 9.13
N THR A 317 -12.08 -32.37 8.90
CA THR A 317 -11.24 -33.54 9.20
C THR A 317 -10.11 -33.16 10.14
N GLU A 318 -9.80 -34.05 11.07
CA GLU A 318 -8.62 -33.91 11.94
C GLU A 318 -7.35 -34.06 11.10
N THR A 319 -6.34 -33.23 11.37
CA THR A 319 -5.07 -33.22 10.64
C THR A 319 -3.90 -32.95 11.57
N GLU A 320 -2.68 -33.26 11.16
CA GLU A 320 -1.49 -32.86 11.92
C GLU A 320 -1.20 -31.36 11.72
N PRO A 321 -0.53 -30.69 12.68
CA PRO A 321 -0.13 -29.30 12.49
C PRO A 321 0.75 -29.18 11.23
N PRO A 322 0.49 -28.21 10.36
CA PRO A 322 1.28 -28.02 9.15
C PRO A 322 2.75 -27.77 9.50
N THR A 323 3.64 -28.27 8.63
CA THR A 323 5.09 -28.10 8.77
C THR A 323 5.63 -27.38 7.54
N GLU A 324 6.50 -26.39 7.75
CA GLU A 324 7.09 -25.59 6.67
C GLU A 324 8.61 -25.60 6.76
N GLN A 325 9.29 -25.75 5.62
CA GLN A 325 10.75 -25.56 5.56
C GLN A 325 11.07 -24.08 5.34
N ILE A 326 11.73 -23.46 6.31
CA ILE A 326 12.18 -22.07 6.22
C ILE A 326 13.69 -22.00 6.04
N LEU A 327 14.14 -21.04 5.21
CA LEU A 327 15.54 -20.60 5.22
C LEU A 327 15.66 -19.51 6.30
N ALA A 328 16.59 -19.70 7.23
CA ALA A 328 16.69 -18.84 8.39
C ALA A 328 18.15 -18.46 8.69
N HIS A 329 18.33 -17.18 9.02
CA HIS A 329 19.59 -16.62 9.47
C HIS A 329 19.66 -16.71 11.00
N VAL A 330 20.64 -17.42 11.54
CA VAL A 330 20.76 -17.65 12.98
C VAL A 330 21.25 -16.38 13.68
N VAL A 331 20.45 -15.85 14.61
CA VAL A 331 20.80 -14.67 15.41
C VAL A 331 21.35 -15.07 16.77
N GLY A 332 20.95 -16.23 17.29
CA GLY A 332 21.45 -16.77 18.56
C GLY A 332 21.21 -18.26 18.68
N VAL A 333 22.14 -18.96 19.34
CA VAL A 333 22.06 -20.40 19.61
C VAL A 333 22.04 -20.61 21.11
N PHE A 334 21.01 -21.30 21.61
CA PHE A 334 20.82 -21.63 23.02
C PHE A 334 20.75 -23.15 23.20
N LYS A 335 20.75 -23.62 24.45
CA LYS A 335 20.80 -25.04 24.79
C LYS A 335 19.65 -25.86 24.17
N ASP A 336 18.46 -25.29 24.08
CA ASP A 336 17.22 -25.94 23.69
C ASP A 336 16.42 -25.17 22.62
N LYS A 337 16.98 -24.06 22.12
CA LYS A 337 16.35 -23.23 21.09
C LYS A 337 17.37 -22.51 20.21
N VAL A 338 16.96 -22.20 18.99
CA VAL A 338 17.70 -21.33 18.07
C VAL A 338 16.86 -20.09 17.82
N LYS A 339 17.42 -18.92 18.08
CA LYS A 339 16.82 -17.64 17.71
C LYS A 339 17.22 -17.35 16.27
N VAL A 340 16.25 -17.27 15.38
CA VAL A 340 16.49 -17.07 13.95
C VAL A 340 15.75 -15.84 13.45
N HIS A 341 16.37 -15.20 12.48
CA HIS A 341 15.74 -14.24 11.60
C HIS A 341 15.29 -15.00 10.35
N VAL A 342 13.98 -15.11 10.14
CA VAL A 342 13.46 -15.93 9.05
C VAL A 342 13.39 -15.13 7.76
N ILE A 343 13.86 -15.75 6.68
CA ILE A 343 13.87 -15.17 5.34
C ILE A 343 13.15 -16.15 4.43
N SER A 344 11.83 -16.01 4.39
CA SER A 344 11.03 -16.66 3.36
C SER A 344 10.89 -15.70 2.17
N PRO A 345 10.97 -16.19 0.92
CA PRO A 345 10.63 -15.37 -0.25
C PRO A 345 9.21 -14.80 -0.22
N LYS A 346 8.35 -15.25 0.71
CA LYS A 346 6.97 -14.78 0.89
C LYS A 346 6.80 -13.65 1.94
N TRP A 347 7.84 -13.29 2.71
CA TRP A 347 7.69 -12.43 3.89
C TRP A 347 8.34 -11.05 3.71
N LEU A 348 7.52 -10.01 3.54
CA LEU A 348 7.95 -8.59 3.48
C LEU A 348 8.24 -7.96 4.86
N HIS A 349 8.23 -8.75 5.94
CA HIS A 349 8.58 -8.28 7.28
C HIS A 349 9.59 -9.19 7.96
N CYS A 350 10.76 -8.61 8.25
CA CYS A 350 11.80 -9.18 9.07
C CYS A 350 11.32 -9.37 10.51
N LYS A 351 11.15 -10.62 10.96
CA LYS A 351 10.83 -10.94 12.35
C LYS A 351 11.80 -11.97 12.91
N THR A 352 12.31 -11.70 14.10
CA THR A 352 13.07 -12.66 14.87
C THR A 352 12.12 -13.60 15.61
N ILE A 353 12.31 -14.90 15.47
CA ILE A 353 11.54 -15.92 16.18
C ILE A 353 12.48 -16.84 16.97
N ASP A 354 11.98 -17.39 18.08
CA ASP A 354 12.66 -18.44 18.82
C ASP A 354 12.08 -19.79 18.36
N VAL A 355 12.92 -20.67 17.81
CA VAL A 355 12.56 -22.03 17.41
C VAL A 355 13.08 -23.01 18.45
N LYS A 356 12.18 -23.64 19.20
CA LYS A 356 12.47 -24.68 20.20
C LYS A 356 12.80 -26.00 19.51
N VAL A 357 13.75 -26.77 20.03
CA VAL A 357 14.05 -28.10 19.47
C VAL A 357 13.39 -29.15 20.37
N GLU A 358 12.34 -29.83 19.88
CA GLU A 358 11.32 -30.50 20.74
C GLU A 358 11.76 -31.78 21.45
N LYS A 359 12.87 -32.38 21.03
CA LYS A 359 13.67 -33.44 21.68
C LYS A 359 15.13 -33.22 21.21
N PRO A 360 16.20 -33.89 21.68
CA PRO A 360 17.54 -33.56 21.23
C PRO A 360 17.79 -34.05 19.77
N GLY A 361 17.18 -33.38 18.80
CA GLY A 361 17.82 -33.11 17.53
C GLY A 361 19.06 -32.29 17.84
N LYS A 362 20.21 -32.73 17.34
CA LYS A 362 21.46 -32.02 17.64
C LYS A 362 21.37 -30.66 16.98
N ILE A 363 21.38 -29.60 17.78
CA ILE A 363 21.87 -28.33 17.26
C ILE A 363 23.32 -28.60 16.92
N ASP A 364 23.69 -28.43 15.65
CA ASP A 364 25.07 -28.63 15.22
C ASP A 364 25.99 -27.81 16.14
N PRO A 365 26.96 -28.43 16.84
CA PRO A 365 27.88 -27.70 17.72
C PRO A 365 28.72 -26.66 16.98
N ALA A 366 28.76 -26.70 15.64
CA ALA A 366 29.34 -25.67 14.79
C ALA A 366 28.40 -24.49 14.52
N LEU A 367 27.11 -24.57 14.85
CA LEU A 367 26.16 -23.48 14.67
C LEU A 367 26.52 -22.31 15.60
N ARG A 368 26.58 -21.12 15.04
CA ARG A 368 26.95 -19.84 15.65
C ARG A 368 26.00 -18.75 15.11
N PRO A 369 25.91 -17.59 15.80
CA PRO A 369 25.30 -16.41 15.21
C PRO A 369 25.90 -16.11 13.83
N CYS A 370 25.06 -15.69 12.90
CA CYS A 370 25.34 -15.42 11.49
C CYS A 370 25.43 -16.64 10.55
N ASN A 371 25.25 -17.86 11.05
CA ASN A 371 25.09 -19.02 10.18
C ASN A 371 23.71 -19.03 9.51
N TRP A 372 23.63 -19.71 8.37
CA TRP A 372 22.39 -19.99 7.67
C TRP A 372 22.01 -21.44 7.86
N THR A 373 20.72 -21.68 8.02
CA THR A 373 20.16 -23.02 8.22
C THR A 373 18.81 -23.11 7.54
N GLN A 374 18.48 -24.31 7.07
CA GLN A 374 17.14 -24.65 6.62
C GLN A 374 16.48 -25.46 7.74
N ILE A 375 15.40 -24.94 8.32
CA ILE A 375 14.74 -25.58 9.46
C ILE A 375 13.31 -25.90 9.06
N LYS A 376 12.86 -27.14 9.31
CA LYS A 376 11.45 -27.50 9.21
C LYS A 376 10.76 -27.12 10.51
N VAL A 377 9.92 -26.11 10.45
CA VAL A 377 9.25 -25.56 11.63
C VAL A 377 7.82 -26.07 11.72
N LYS A 378 7.38 -26.36 12.94
CA LYS A 378 6.04 -26.75 13.34
C LYS A 378 5.51 -25.75 14.39
N VAL A 379 4.22 -25.44 14.35
CA VAL A 379 3.56 -24.61 15.38
C VAL A 379 3.18 -25.52 16.55
N ILE A 380 3.59 -25.17 17.78
CA ILE A 380 3.46 -26.06 18.94
C ILE A 380 2.14 -25.86 19.67
N ASP A 381 1.75 -24.61 19.95
CA ASP A 381 0.57 -24.31 20.76
C ASP A 381 0.28 -22.78 20.75
N PRO A 382 -0.89 -22.30 20.32
CA PRO A 382 -1.25 -20.88 20.36
C PRO A 382 -1.74 -20.35 21.70
N ASP A 383 -2.15 -21.20 22.63
CA ASP A 383 -2.89 -20.76 23.83
C ASP A 383 -1.97 -20.21 24.94
N ASN A 384 -0.65 -20.33 24.75
CA ASN A 384 0.35 -19.73 25.62
C ASN A 384 0.92 -18.46 24.96
N LEU A 385 0.86 -17.33 25.66
CA LEU A 385 1.27 -16.00 25.16
C LEU A 385 2.71 -15.96 24.60
N ASP A 386 3.55 -16.94 24.98
CA ASP A 386 4.81 -17.26 24.32
C ASP A 386 4.58 -18.14 23.07
N ARG A 387 4.11 -17.52 21.99
CA ARG A 387 3.93 -18.17 20.67
C ARG A 387 5.22 -18.89 20.25
N GLY A 388 5.24 -20.22 20.39
CA GLY A 388 6.44 -21.03 20.18
C GLY A 388 6.42 -21.76 18.83
N PHE A 389 7.51 -21.63 18.10
CA PHE A 389 7.83 -22.50 16.97
C PHE A 389 8.69 -23.66 17.47
N SER A 390 8.47 -24.88 16.98
CA SER A 390 9.42 -25.98 17.17
C SER A 390 9.99 -26.53 15.89
N THR A 391 11.07 -27.28 16.04
CA THR A 391 11.49 -28.25 15.05
C THR A 391 11.83 -29.58 15.73
N THR A 392 11.55 -30.67 15.03
CA THR A 392 12.07 -32.01 15.35
C THR A 392 13.29 -32.36 14.50
N ASP A 393 13.64 -31.52 13.52
CA ASP A 393 14.71 -31.76 12.56
C ASP A 393 16.06 -31.30 13.15
N GLU A 394 17.15 -31.88 12.63
CA GLU A 394 18.51 -31.45 12.98
C GLU A 394 18.77 -30.06 12.37
N VAL A 395 19.19 -29.11 13.22
CA VAL A 395 19.53 -27.74 12.77
C VAL A 395 21.00 -27.71 12.41
N THR A 396 21.29 -27.79 11.11
CA THR A 396 22.65 -27.85 10.56
C THR A 396 23.03 -26.55 9.87
N ALA A 397 24.26 -26.10 10.09
CA ALA A 397 24.79 -24.94 9.38
C ALA A 397 25.04 -25.30 7.91
N ARG A 398 24.67 -24.43 6.98
CA ARG A 398 24.95 -24.59 5.54
C ARG A 398 25.67 -23.38 4.97
N ASP A 399 26.49 -23.63 3.96
CA ASP A 399 27.00 -22.60 3.08
C ASP A 399 25.82 -21.96 2.34
N GLN A 400 25.76 -20.63 2.34
CA GLN A 400 24.73 -19.89 1.62
C GLN A 400 25.37 -18.73 0.87
N SER A 401 25.17 -18.70 -0.45
CA SER A 401 25.68 -17.64 -1.32
C SER A 401 24.58 -16.66 -1.71
N PHE A 402 24.87 -15.37 -1.65
CA PHE A 402 23.98 -14.28 -2.07
C PHE A 402 24.73 -13.31 -2.97
N ASN A 403 24.07 -12.75 -3.98
CA ASN A 403 24.62 -11.61 -4.71
C ASN A 403 24.35 -10.33 -3.90
N CYS A 404 25.40 -9.62 -3.51
CA CYS A 404 25.32 -8.52 -2.57
C CYS A 404 26.05 -7.27 -3.11
N HIS A 405 25.47 -6.11 -2.85
CA HIS A 405 26.20 -4.84 -2.93
C HIS A 405 27.05 -4.66 -1.68
N ILE A 406 28.34 -4.35 -1.87
CA ILE A 406 29.35 -4.34 -0.82
C ILE A 406 30.18 -3.06 -0.94
N HIS A 407 30.42 -2.41 0.19
CA HIS A 407 31.37 -1.32 0.33
C HIS A 407 32.66 -1.83 0.98
N ILE A 408 33.82 -1.53 0.38
CA ILE A 408 35.13 -1.92 0.90
C ILE A 408 35.63 -0.84 1.85
N GLU A 409 35.64 -1.11 3.15
CA GLU A 409 36.13 -0.17 4.16
C GLU A 409 37.66 -0.12 4.19
N LYS A 410 38.32 -1.26 4.03
CA LYS A 410 39.79 -1.36 4.09
C LYS A 410 40.30 -2.50 3.23
N LEU A 411 41.39 -2.26 2.50
CA LEU A 411 42.08 -3.28 1.71
C LEU A 411 43.45 -3.58 2.34
N ASN A 412 43.68 -4.81 2.79
CA ASN A 412 44.95 -5.26 3.36
C ASN A 412 45.72 -6.10 2.34
N ARG A 413 46.49 -5.40 1.49
CA ARG A 413 47.25 -6.02 0.40
C ARG A 413 48.33 -6.98 0.88
N ALA A 414 48.93 -6.75 2.05
CA ALA A 414 49.97 -7.61 2.60
C ALA A 414 49.45 -9.01 2.98
N ASN A 415 48.21 -9.07 3.48
CA ASN A 415 47.59 -10.32 3.92
C ASN A 415 46.60 -10.90 2.89
N ASN A 416 46.40 -10.21 1.76
CA ASN A 416 45.41 -10.56 0.74
C ASN A 416 43.99 -10.65 1.32
N THR A 417 43.63 -9.70 2.19
CA THR A 417 42.32 -9.61 2.85
C THR A 417 41.70 -8.22 2.68
N MET A 418 40.39 -8.10 2.94
CA MET A 418 39.65 -6.83 2.96
C MET A 418 38.61 -6.78 4.08
N ASP A 419 38.35 -5.58 4.60
CA ASP A 419 37.24 -5.30 5.50
C ASP A 419 36.07 -4.76 4.68
N ILE A 420 34.88 -5.36 4.83
CA ILE A 420 33.72 -5.10 3.98
C ILE A 420 32.44 -4.78 4.78
N HIS A 421 31.56 -3.99 4.16
CA HIS A 421 30.21 -3.66 4.62
C HIS A 421 29.22 -4.16 3.58
N ILE A 422 28.24 -4.96 3.98
CA ILE A 422 27.18 -5.41 3.07
C ILE A 422 26.08 -4.35 3.06
N LEU A 423 25.84 -3.75 1.90
CA LEU A 423 24.85 -2.70 1.69
C LEU A 423 23.49 -3.29 1.33
N ASP A 424 23.46 -4.28 0.43
CA ASP A 424 22.22 -4.92 0.01
C ASP A 424 22.35 -6.44 -0.05
N PRO A 425 21.27 -7.18 0.26
CA PRO A 425 19.99 -6.63 0.75
C PRO A 425 20.03 -6.10 2.20
N PRO A 426 19.13 -5.17 2.59
CA PRO A 426 19.19 -4.46 3.88
C PRO A 426 19.19 -5.34 5.13
N TRP A 427 18.61 -6.54 5.05
CA TRP A 427 18.60 -7.51 6.14
C TRP A 427 19.95 -8.22 6.36
N LEU A 428 20.92 -8.03 5.45
CA LEU A 428 22.32 -8.45 5.58
C LEU A 428 23.24 -7.32 6.06
N LYS A 429 22.72 -6.12 6.40
CA LYS A 429 23.49 -4.97 6.96
C LYS A 429 24.04 -5.22 8.37
N CYS A 430 24.35 -6.48 8.68
CA CYS A 430 24.74 -6.92 9.99
C CYS A 430 26.25 -7.06 10.02
N GLN A 431 26.91 -5.99 10.48
CA GLN A 431 28.32 -5.92 10.87
C GLN A 431 29.35 -5.77 9.75
N ILE A 432 30.51 -5.24 10.16
CA ILE A 432 31.72 -5.12 9.36
C ILE A 432 32.43 -6.47 9.39
N HIS A 433 32.59 -7.10 8.23
CA HIS A 433 33.36 -8.34 8.14
C HIS A 433 34.82 -7.99 7.90
N LYS A 434 35.68 -8.36 8.85
CA LYS A 434 37.12 -8.07 8.81
C LYS A 434 37.92 -9.22 8.21
N ASP A 435 39.04 -8.87 7.60
CA ASP A 435 40.01 -9.82 7.07
C ASP A 435 39.42 -10.87 6.10
N VAL A 436 38.41 -10.48 5.30
CA VAL A 436 37.79 -11.35 4.31
C VAL A 436 38.78 -11.66 3.20
N PRO A 437 39.11 -12.94 2.94
CA PRO A 437 40.15 -13.31 1.98
C PRO A 437 39.73 -12.97 0.54
N ILE A 438 40.66 -12.38 -0.20
CA ILE A 438 40.49 -12.09 -1.63
C ILE A 438 40.78 -13.35 -2.45
N PRO A 439 39.84 -13.82 -3.31
CA PRO A 439 40.08 -14.97 -4.18
C PRO A 439 41.31 -14.80 -5.07
N GLU A 440 42.12 -15.84 -5.20
CA GLU A 440 43.38 -15.80 -5.95
C GLU A 440 43.19 -15.33 -7.41
N GLY A 441 42.10 -15.75 -8.06
CA GLY A 441 41.75 -15.32 -9.42
C GLY A 441 41.30 -13.86 -9.55
N GLU A 442 40.87 -13.23 -8.46
CA GLU A 442 40.40 -11.83 -8.46
C GLU A 442 41.51 -10.85 -8.04
N ARG A 443 42.65 -11.32 -7.51
CA ARG A 443 43.73 -10.48 -6.98
C ARG A 443 44.17 -9.37 -7.92
N ASN A 444 44.37 -9.70 -9.20
CA ASN A 444 44.82 -8.72 -10.21
C ASN A 444 43.71 -7.71 -10.57
N ARG A 445 42.43 -8.11 -10.49
CA ARG A 445 41.28 -7.22 -10.74
C ARG A 445 41.04 -6.28 -9.57
N LEU A 446 41.31 -6.74 -8.34
CA LEU A 446 41.19 -5.92 -7.13
C LEU A 446 42.46 -5.13 -6.79
N ALA A 447 43.58 -5.34 -7.50
CA ALA A 447 44.83 -4.61 -7.26
C ALA A 447 44.68 -3.09 -7.42
N ASN A 448 43.72 -2.67 -8.25
CA ASN A 448 43.40 -1.27 -8.52
C ASN A 448 42.24 -0.75 -7.67
N LEU A 449 41.70 -1.55 -6.74
CA LEU A 449 40.70 -1.05 -5.80
C LEU A 449 41.38 -0.25 -4.69
N ASP A 450 40.70 0.82 -4.34
CA ASP A 450 41.05 1.74 -3.28
C ASP A 450 40.04 1.61 -2.14
N LYS A 451 40.38 2.22 -1.00
CA LYS A 451 39.46 2.37 0.13
C LYS A 451 38.14 3.00 -0.37
N CYS A 452 37.02 2.51 0.13
CA CYS A 452 35.67 3.00 -0.19
C CYS A 452 35.14 2.68 -1.60
N SER A 453 35.73 1.69 -2.29
CA SER A 453 35.15 1.19 -3.54
C SER A 453 33.85 0.41 -3.28
N ASN A 454 32.85 0.55 -4.16
CA ASN A 454 31.65 -0.28 -4.12
C ASN A 454 31.75 -1.38 -5.18
N ILE A 455 31.42 -2.61 -4.76
CA ILE A 455 31.43 -3.79 -5.62
C ILE A 455 30.09 -4.52 -5.50
N ASN A 456 29.72 -5.25 -6.54
CA ASN A 456 28.72 -6.30 -6.47
C ASN A 456 29.43 -7.65 -6.48
N ALA A 457 29.14 -8.53 -5.54
CA ALA A 457 29.80 -9.83 -5.48
C ALA A 457 28.92 -10.92 -4.87
N ASP A 458 29.22 -12.17 -5.19
CA ASP A 458 28.59 -13.32 -4.55
C ASP A 458 29.28 -13.59 -3.21
N VAL A 459 28.58 -13.33 -2.12
CA VAL A 459 29.04 -13.54 -0.73
C VAL A 459 28.54 -14.89 -0.23
N THR A 460 29.46 -15.76 0.17
CA THR A 460 29.17 -17.06 0.80
C THR A 460 29.45 -16.98 2.29
N PHE A 461 28.45 -17.28 3.12
CA PHE A 461 28.62 -17.42 4.57
C PHE A 461 28.88 -18.87 4.92
N HIS A 462 30.05 -19.17 5.49
CA HIS A 462 30.43 -20.53 5.85
C HIS A 462 30.01 -20.89 7.29
N PRO A 463 29.73 -22.18 7.58
CA PRO A 463 29.46 -22.71 8.92
C PRO A 463 30.46 -22.28 9.99
N ASN A 464 31.75 -22.19 9.65
CA ASN A 464 32.82 -21.80 10.57
C ASN A 464 32.87 -20.28 10.88
N GLY A 465 31.92 -19.49 10.38
CA GLY A 465 31.85 -18.04 10.56
C GLY A 465 32.73 -17.23 9.60
N THR A 466 33.43 -17.90 8.67
CA THR A 466 34.19 -17.20 7.62
C THR A 466 33.28 -16.75 6.50
N VAL A 467 33.65 -15.65 5.85
CA VAL A 467 32.97 -15.11 4.68
C VAL A 467 33.85 -15.36 3.46
N GLY A 468 33.30 -16.01 2.45
CA GLY A 468 33.91 -16.12 1.13
C GLY A 468 33.27 -15.12 0.17
N ILE A 469 34.04 -14.59 -0.78
CA ILE A 469 33.51 -13.77 -1.87
C ILE A 469 33.92 -14.40 -3.20
N ARG A 470 33.09 -14.32 -4.24
CA ARG A 470 33.43 -14.68 -5.62
C ARG A 470 32.69 -13.78 -6.60
N ASN A 471 33.03 -13.85 -7.89
CA ASN A 471 32.35 -13.14 -8.97
C ASN A 471 32.25 -11.62 -8.71
N ILE A 472 33.39 -10.98 -8.44
CA ILE A 472 33.43 -9.56 -8.06
C ILE A 472 33.30 -8.69 -9.31
N ASN A 473 32.27 -7.83 -9.30
CA ASN A 473 32.03 -6.78 -10.29
C ASN A 473 32.20 -5.42 -9.62
N VAL A 474 33.17 -4.63 -10.07
CA VAL A 474 33.41 -3.29 -9.54
C VAL A 474 32.32 -2.36 -10.06
N LEU A 475 31.55 -1.75 -9.15
CA LEU A 475 30.50 -0.79 -9.50
C LEU A 475 31.10 0.62 -9.62
N THR A 476 31.96 1.00 -8.67
CA THR A 476 32.69 2.28 -8.66
C THR A 476 34.08 2.09 -8.03
N ASN A 477 35.11 2.53 -8.75
CA ASN A 477 36.50 2.65 -8.29
C ASN A 477 36.70 4.00 -7.56
N ALA A 478 37.61 4.07 -6.58
CA ALA A 478 37.71 5.27 -5.75
C ALA A 478 38.17 6.55 -6.47
N GLU A 479 38.70 6.47 -7.69
CA GLU A 479 38.88 7.67 -8.54
C GLU A 479 37.55 8.29 -8.99
N GLY A 480 36.45 7.52 -8.98
CA GLY A 480 35.09 8.03 -9.14
C GLY A 480 34.44 8.51 -7.84
N SER A 481 34.99 8.17 -6.67
CA SER A 481 34.50 8.67 -5.36
C SER A 481 35.38 9.75 -4.72
N ARG A 482 36.56 10.04 -5.29
CA ARG A 482 37.37 11.24 -5.00
C ARG A 482 36.90 12.49 -5.74
N ARG A 483 35.79 12.44 -6.47
CA ARG A 483 35.38 13.53 -7.35
C ARG A 483 34.36 14.51 -6.79
N PHE A 484 33.80 14.32 -5.60
CA PHE A 484 32.96 15.35 -4.96
C PHE A 484 33.81 16.55 -4.48
N SER A 485 34.49 17.26 -5.38
CA SER A 485 35.15 18.52 -5.09
C SER A 485 34.11 19.57 -4.64
N LEU A 486 32.90 19.48 -5.21
CA LEU A 486 31.76 20.37 -4.97
C LEU A 486 30.50 19.50 -4.76
N ASP A 487 30.00 19.42 -3.52
CA ASP A 487 28.72 18.74 -3.20
C ASP A 487 28.10 19.34 -1.92
N ALA A 488 26.80 19.59 -1.95
CA ALA A 488 26.02 20.14 -0.84
C ALA A 488 24.76 19.30 -0.59
N ALA A 489 24.72 18.61 0.54
CA ALA A 489 23.55 17.81 0.93
C ALA A 489 22.56 18.62 1.75
N VAL A 490 21.32 18.68 1.28
CA VAL A 490 20.21 19.23 2.07
C VAL A 490 19.75 18.18 3.08
N GLN A 491 19.76 18.53 4.38
CA GLN A 491 19.24 17.62 5.39
C GLN A 491 17.71 17.56 5.35
N LYS A 492 17.17 16.41 5.74
CA LYS A 492 15.72 16.19 5.83
C LYS A 492 15.03 17.32 6.62
N VAL A 493 13.89 17.77 6.11
CA VAL A 493 13.02 18.74 6.80
C VAL A 493 12.53 18.10 8.10
N ASN A 494 13.19 18.39 9.21
CA ASN A 494 12.95 17.69 10.47
C ASN A 494 11.80 18.29 11.27
N GLN A 495 11.54 19.60 11.15
CA GLN A 495 10.43 20.31 11.82
C GLN A 495 10.06 21.59 11.06
N LEU A 496 8.79 21.73 10.69
CA LEU A 496 8.19 22.97 10.24
C LEU A 496 7.21 23.39 11.33
N ASN A 497 7.60 24.36 12.15
CA ASN A 497 6.77 24.82 13.26
C ASN A 497 5.95 26.04 12.82
N PHE A 498 4.65 26.01 13.12
CA PHE A 498 3.83 27.21 13.13
C PHE A 498 3.89 27.83 14.52
N ASP A 499 3.87 29.16 14.58
CA ASP A 499 3.38 29.81 15.79
C ASP A 499 1.85 29.79 15.82
N SER A 500 1.26 30.12 16.97
CA SER A 500 -0.19 30.18 17.15
C SER A 500 -0.90 31.21 16.25
N THR A 501 -0.15 31.99 15.47
CA THR A 501 -0.68 33.02 14.56
C THR A 501 -0.69 32.57 13.09
N GLY A 502 -0.28 31.32 12.82
CA GLY A 502 -0.26 30.77 11.46
C GLY A 502 0.89 31.32 10.62
N ILE A 503 1.98 31.75 11.26
CA ILE A 503 3.22 32.12 10.59
C ILE A 503 4.14 30.90 10.58
N LEU A 504 4.61 30.54 9.39
CA LEU A 504 5.64 29.53 9.18
C LEU A 504 7.01 30.20 9.13
N TYR A 505 7.99 29.63 9.82
CA TYR A 505 9.39 30.02 9.74
C TYR A 505 10.17 28.89 9.05
N PRO A 506 10.37 28.94 7.72
CA PRO A 506 11.10 27.88 7.03
C PRO A 506 12.58 27.94 7.43
N VAL A 507 13.12 26.81 7.89
CA VAL A 507 14.53 26.67 8.26
C VAL A 507 15.09 25.43 7.56
N LEU A 508 16.28 25.55 6.98
CA LEU A 508 16.96 24.47 6.28
C LEU A 508 18.38 24.29 6.80
N ASN A 509 18.77 23.06 7.11
CA ASN A 509 20.17 22.71 7.38
C ASN A 509 20.81 22.19 6.09
N VAL A 510 21.90 22.84 5.66
CA VAL A 510 22.68 22.45 4.49
C VAL A 510 24.07 22.05 4.94
N THR A 511 24.58 20.91 4.43
CA THR A 511 25.90 20.40 4.77
C THR A 511 26.78 20.35 3.53
N ASN A 512 27.97 20.94 3.58
CA ASN A 512 28.97 20.75 2.54
C ASN A 512 29.60 19.38 2.72
N VAL A 513 29.38 18.47 1.77
CA VAL A 513 29.95 17.11 1.79
C VAL A 513 31.15 16.98 0.86
N GLY A 514 31.47 18.04 0.10
CA GLY A 514 32.66 18.14 -0.73
C GLY A 514 33.92 18.61 0.01
N GLU A 515 35.04 18.65 -0.71
CA GLU A 515 36.36 19.01 -0.18
C GLU A 515 36.69 20.51 -0.28
N GLU A 516 35.94 21.27 -1.07
CA GLU A 516 36.16 22.71 -1.28
C GLU A 516 35.23 23.59 -0.45
N THR A 517 35.61 24.85 -0.24
CA THR A 517 34.69 25.86 0.33
C THR A 517 33.75 26.35 -0.77
N ILE A 518 32.45 26.25 -0.54
CA ILE A 518 31.44 26.48 -1.59
C ILE A 518 30.51 27.64 -1.24
N SER A 519 30.01 28.31 -2.27
CA SER A 519 28.97 29.35 -2.14
C SER A 519 27.93 29.16 -3.24
N PHE A 520 26.64 29.12 -2.88
CA PHE A 520 25.57 28.79 -3.82
C PHE A 520 24.21 29.31 -3.34
N PRO A 521 23.26 29.53 -4.26
CA PRO A 521 21.89 29.88 -3.92
C PRO A 521 21.11 28.67 -3.36
N VAL A 522 20.32 28.95 -2.32
CA VAL A 522 19.36 28.04 -1.71
C VAL A 522 17.97 28.62 -1.86
N TYR A 523 17.06 27.80 -2.35
CA TYR A 523 15.70 28.15 -2.69
C TYR A 523 14.74 27.49 -1.71
N VAL A 524 13.68 28.20 -1.34
CA VAL A 524 12.49 27.64 -0.69
C VAL A 524 11.28 27.94 -1.56
N ALA A 525 10.36 26.99 -1.68
CA ALA A 525 9.07 27.20 -2.32
C ALA A 525 7.96 26.53 -1.49
N ILE A 526 6.81 27.21 -1.38
CA ILE A 526 5.62 26.70 -0.70
C ILE A 526 4.44 26.76 -1.66
N ALA A 527 3.74 25.64 -1.81
CA ALA A 527 2.64 25.51 -2.75
C ALA A 527 1.50 24.64 -2.22
N LYS A 528 0.39 24.69 -2.93
CA LYS A 528 -0.72 23.77 -2.71
C LYS A 528 -0.35 22.39 -3.26
N PRO A 529 -0.77 21.28 -2.64
CA PRO A 529 -0.52 19.95 -3.17
C PRO A 529 -0.94 19.76 -4.62
N GLU A 530 -2.07 20.35 -5.02
CA GLU A 530 -2.60 20.31 -6.39
C GLU A 530 -1.77 21.12 -7.41
N ASP A 531 -0.99 22.11 -6.95
CA ASP A 531 -0.18 22.98 -7.82
C ASP A 531 1.27 22.48 -7.97
N ILE A 532 1.65 21.36 -7.32
CA ILE A 532 3.03 20.84 -7.37
C ILE A 532 3.47 20.53 -8.80
N SER A 533 2.55 20.07 -9.66
CA SER A 533 2.85 19.80 -11.08
C SER A 533 3.30 21.06 -11.83
N LEU A 534 2.76 22.23 -11.48
CA LEU A 534 3.16 23.52 -12.04
C LEU A 534 4.56 23.95 -11.57
N LEU A 535 4.99 23.45 -10.41
CA LEU A 535 6.32 23.68 -9.87
C LEU A 535 7.37 22.72 -10.38
N GLN A 536 7.01 21.50 -10.79
CA GLN A 536 7.97 20.46 -11.15
C GLN A 536 8.97 20.90 -12.23
N GLN A 537 8.53 21.65 -13.24
CA GLN A 537 9.44 22.14 -14.29
C GLN A 537 10.50 23.09 -13.71
N TRP A 538 10.08 24.04 -12.87
CA TRP A 538 11.00 24.93 -12.17
C TRP A 538 11.86 24.16 -11.16
N TRP A 539 11.27 23.20 -10.46
CA TRP A 539 11.90 22.36 -9.45
C TRP A 539 13.04 21.51 -10.00
N GLN A 540 12.93 21.08 -11.27
CA GLN A 540 13.98 20.35 -11.97
C GLN A 540 15.02 21.28 -12.58
N THR A 541 14.60 22.40 -13.18
CA THR A 541 15.49 23.20 -14.05
C THR A 541 16.10 24.42 -13.37
N GLY A 542 15.44 24.99 -12.37
CA GLY A 542 15.84 26.22 -11.67
C GLY A 542 15.62 27.46 -12.52
N GLN A 543 15.00 27.31 -13.70
CA GLN A 543 14.76 28.39 -14.65
C GLN A 543 13.33 28.90 -14.54
N GLY A 544 13.18 30.23 -14.54
CA GLY A 544 11.90 30.92 -14.46
C GLY A 544 11.47 31.27 -13.03
N THR A 545 10.25 31.79 -12.90
CA THR A 545 9.63 32.10 -11.61
C THR A 545 8.73 30.94 -11.20
N PRO A 546 8.90 30.36 -9.99
CA PRO A 546 8.04 29.28 -9.54
C PRO A 546 6.59 29.76 -9.43
N GLN A 547 5.65 28.98 -9.97
CA GLN A 547 4.22 29.21 -9.72
C GLN A 547 3.85 28.58 -8.38
N CYS A 548 4.02 29.34 -7.30
CA CYS A 548 3.76 28.90 -5.94
C CYS A 548 3.17 30.03 -5.09
N LEU A 549 2.79 29.72 -3.86
CA LEU A 549 2.24 30.69 -2.91
C LEU A 549 3.34 31.56 -2.29
N TYR A 550 4.53 31.00 -2.15
CA TYR A 550 5.69 31.67 -1.59
C TYR A 550 6.96 31.07 -2.18
N TYR A 551 7.93 31.92 -2.50
CA TYR A 551 9.30 31.50 -2.76
C TYR A 551 10.28 32.56 -2.30
N GLU A 552 11.48 32.13 -1.93
CA GLU A 552 12.59 32.99 -1.59
C GLU A 552 13.90 32.31 -1.97
N ILE A 553 14.92 33.13 -2.25
CA ILE A 553 16.27 32.68 -2.58
C ILE A 553 17.23 33.34 -1.60
N LYS A 554 18.09 32.54 -0.95
CA LYS A 554 19.18 33.03 -0.11
C LYS A 554 20.50 32.48 -0.61
N THR A 555 21.51 33.32 -0.73
CA THR A 555 22.87 32.87 -1.04
C THR A 555 23.56 32.43 0.23
N LEU A 556 24.05 31.19 0.24
CA LEU A 556 24.93 30.69 1.29
C LEU A 556 26.37 30.94 0.86
N GLU A 557 27.11 31.74 1.61
CA GLU A 557 28.50 32.08 1.30
C GLU A 557 29.49 31.33 2.19
N ASN A 558 30.58 30.86 1.58
CA ASN A 558 31.73 30.27 2.27
C ASN A 558 31.35 29.14 3.24
N LEU A 559 30.60 28.15 2.77
CA LEU A 559 30.32 26.94 3.55
C LEU A 559 31.56 26.03 3.50
N LEU A 560 32.23 25.86 4.64
CA LEU A 560 33.48 25.09 4.73
C LEU A 560 33.21 23.58 4.56
N PRO A 561 34.20 22.77 4.14
CA PRO A 561 34.08 21.32 4.06
C PRO A 561 33.60 20.71 5.39
N ALA A 562 32.61 19.80 5.32
CA ALA A 562 31.93 19.17 6.45
C ALA A 562 31.18 20.13 7.40
N GLU A 563 31.06 21.42 7.08
CA GLU A 563 30.24 22.37 7.84
C GLU A 563 28.75 22.15 7.53
N THR A 564 27.93 22.11 8.57
CA THR A 564 26.47 22.24 8.46
C THR A 564 26.06 23.64 8.91
N ARG A 565 25.32 24.36 8.06
CA ARG A 565 24.76 25.68 8.40
C ARG A 565 23.25 25.69 8.25
N ALA A 566 22.57 26.28 9.24
CA ALA A 566 21.14 26.56 9.18
C ALA A 566 20.90 27.85 8.39
N ILE A 567 19.87 27.84 7.54
CA ILE A 567 19.41 28.97 6.75
C ILE A 567 17.98 29.25 7.16
N ASP A 568 17.77 30.39 7.80
CA ASP A 568 16.44 30.89 8.13
C ASP A 568 15.89 31.65 6.93
N PHE A 569 14.66 31.36 6.52
CA PHE A 569 13.94 32.11 5.48
C PHE A 569 13.00 33.14 6.11
N THR A 570 12.53 34.07 5.28
CA THR A 570 11.53 35.07 5.69
C THR A 570 10.25 34.35 6.14
N PRO A 571 9.61 34.77 7.24
CA PRO A 571 8.40 34.12 7.72
C PRO A 571 7.27 34.24 6.69
N TRP A 572 6.55 33.14 6.46
CA TRP A 572 5.41 33.09 5.55
C TRP A 572 4.11 33.01 6.35
N GLN A 573 3.24 34.02 6.21
CA GLN A 573 1.89 34.00 6.75
C GLN A 573 1.00 33.14 5.86
N ILE A 574 0.39 32.11 6.42
CA ILE A 574 -0.60 31.30 5.71
C ILE A 574 -1.78 32.19 5.34
N SER A 575 -2.14 32.19 4.05
CA SER A 575 -3.36 32.80 3.55
C SER A 575 -4.27 31.72 2.94
N GLY A 576 -5.43 31.48 3.53
CA GLY A 576 -6.46 30.59 2.99
C GLY A 576 -6.96 29.52 3.96
N GLU A 577 -8.01 28.80 3.55
CA GLU A 577 -8.67 27.75 4.35
C GLU A 577 -8.04 26.35 4.15
N GLN A 578 -6.90 26.25 3.47
CA GLN A 578 -6.32 24.95 3.18
C GLN A 578 -5.63 24.35 4.40
N SER A 579 -5.88 23.06 4.62
CA SER A 579 -5.30 22.29 5.73
C SER A 579 -3.96 21.65 5.38
N LYS A 580 -3.48 21.76 4.14
CA LYS A 580 -2.24 21.12 3.69
C LYS A 580 -1.49 21.93 2.65
N TYR A 581 -0.17 22.01 2.83
CA TYR A 581 0.77 22.66 1.94
C TYR A 581 1.96 21.74 1.65
N TRP A 582 2.64 21.98 0.54
CA TRP A 582 3.93 21.39 0.22
C TRP A 582 5.01 22.44 0.39
N VAL A 583 6.10 22.08 1.07
CA VAL A 583 7.27 22.93 1.27
C VAL A 583 8.48 22.21 0.70
N GLY A 584 9.11 22.81 -0.30
CA GLY A 584 10.34 22.29 -0.89
C GLY A 584 11.51 23.22 -0.61
N PHE A 585 12.69 22.62 -0.45
CA PHE A 585 13.97 23.30 -0.51
C PHE A 585 14.83 22.74 -1.64
N ARG A 586 15.57 23.62 -2.29
CA ARG A 586 16.50 23.26 -3.37
C ARG A 586 17.81 24.02 -3.24
N THR A 587 18.92 23.38 -3.59
CA THR A 587 20.19 24.07 -3.86
C THR A 587 20.53 23.98 -5.35
N ILE A 588 21.30 24.95 -5.85
CA ILE A 588 21.86 24.89 -7.20
C ILE A 588 23.34 25.22 -7.08
N LEU A 589 24.16 24.19 -7.02
CA LEU A 589 25.61 24.31 -7.07
C LEU A 589 26.06 24.01 -8.50
N ALA A 590 26.81 24.94 -9.11
CA ALA A 590 27.38 24.70 -10.43
C ALA A 590 28.41 23.56 -10.32
N ASP A 591 28.40 22.65 -11.30
CA ASP A 591 29.25 21.48 -11.34
C ASP A 591 29.03 20.49 -10.16
N ASP A 592 27.83 20.49 -9.56
CA ASP A 592 27.44 19.49 -8.58
C ASP A 592 27.44 18.09 -9.20
N GLU A 593 28.15 17.18 -8.55
CA GLU A 593 28.27 15.79 -8.96
C GLU A 593 27.15 14.90 -8.42
N ASN A 594 26.35 15.40 -7.46
CA ASN A 594 25.24 14.66 -6.85
C ASN A 594 23.94 15.48 -6.74
N PRO A 595 23.33 15.85 -7.88
CA PRO A 595 22.13 16.69 -7.93
C PRO A 595 20.89 16.01 -7.33
N ALA A 596 20.96 14.71 -7.01
CA ALA A 596 19.90 14.01 -6.30
C ALA A 596 19.77 14.48 -4.83
N SER A 597 20.84 15.02 -4.24
CA SER A 597 20.86 15.50 -2.85
C SER A 597 20.48 16.98 -2.69
N ASP A 598 20.35 17.68 -3.82
CA ASP A 598 20.04 19.11 -3.90
C ASP A 598 18.63 19.47 -3.45
N THR A 599 17.71 18.50 -3.39
CA THR A 599 16.31 18.77 -3.11
C THR A 599 15.80 17.99 -1.92
N THR A 600 15.00 18.64 -1.09
CA THR A 600 14.19 17.99 -0.07
C THR A 600 12.83 18.65 -0.03
N SER A 601 11.81 17.91 0.41
CA SER A 601 10.49 18.48 0.60
C SER A 601 9.73 17.77 1.70
N ALA A 602 8.70 18.46 2.22
CA ALA A 602 7.77 17.94 3.18
C ALA A 602 6.35 18.43 2.88
N TYR A 603 5.38 17.64 3.29
CA TYR A 603 4.00 18.10 3.39
C TYR A 603 3.76 18.64 4.79
N LEU A 604 3.16 19.82 4.85
CA LEU A 604 2.80 20.53 6.06
C LEU A 604 1.28 20.50 6.18
N SER A 605 0.76 19.85 7.22
CA SER A 605 -0.66 19.89 7.53
C SER A 605 -0.90 20.90 8.64
N ILE A 606 -1.80 21.85 8.41
CA ILE A 606 -2.31 22.75 9.43
C ILE A 606 -3.43 22.01 10.14
N GLN A 607 -3.19 21.61 11.38
CA GLN A 607 -4.28 21.32 12.28
C GLN A 607 -4.88 22.66 12.68
N GLN A 608 -5.91 23.12 11.95
CA GLN A 608 -6.79 24.12 12.52
C GLN A 608 -7.33 23.50 13.81
N HIS A 609 -6.99 24.07 14.95
CA HIS A 609 -7.82 23.91 16.13
C HIS A 609 -9.17 24.49 15.73
N GLN A 610 -10.10 23.64 15.28
CA GLN A 610 -11.50 24.03 15.23
C GLN A 610 -11.81 24.57 16.62
N GLN A 611 -12.27 25.82 16.66
CA GLN A 611 -12.65 26.43 17.91
C GLN A 611 -13.87 25.66 18.39
N ASN A 612 -13.69 24.88 19.45
CA ASN A 612 -14.75 24.07 20.03
C ASN A 612 -15.93 24.95 20.45
N THR A 613 -17.13 24.59 20.00
CA THR A 613 -18.39 25.30 20.24
C THR A 613 -19.05 24.74 21.49
N ALA A 614 -19.34 25.60 22.46
CA ALA A 614 -20.01 25.16 23.69
C ALA A 614 -21.34 24.43 23.40
N PRO A 615 -21.59 23.27 24.04
CA PRO A 615 -22.82 22.51 23.85
C PRO A 615 -24.06 23.25 24.36
N GLN A 616 -25.24 22.75 24.01
CA GLN A 616 -26.52 23.27 24.48
C GLN A 616 -27.33 22.21 25.20
N LEU A 617 -27.96 22.61 26.32
CA LEU A 617 -28.94 21.79 27.03
C LEU A 617 -30.34 22.32 26.76
N VAL A 618 -31.18 21.51 26.12
CA VAL A 618 -32.55 21.87 25.75
C VAL A 618 -33.58 20.99 26.44
N ASN A 619 -34.76 21.55 26.70
CA ASN A 619 -35.90 20.88 27.31
C ASN A 619 -35.61 20.11 28.62
N PRO A 620 -34.99 20.73 29.65
CA PRO A 620 -34.88 20.10 30.96
C PRO A 620 -36.25 20.00 31.65
N PHE A 621 -36.67 18.80 32.06
CA PHE A 621 -37.90 18.62 32.84
C PHE A 621 -37.91 17.33 33.69
N VAL A 622 -38.92 17.22 34.56
CA VAL A 622 -39.23 16.02 35.36
C VAL A 622 -40.67 15.59 35.16
N GLN A 623 -40.91 14.27 35.11
CA GLN A 623 -42.24 13.68 35.06
C GLN A 623 -42.36 12.46 36.01
N PRO A 624 -43.46 12.34 36.79
CA PRO A 624 -44.52 13.32 37.00
C PRO A 624 -44.05 14.54 37.83
N PRO A 625 -44.73 15.70 37.77
CA PRO A 625 -44.34 16.88 38.57
C PRO A 625 -44.64 16.73 40.07
N ALA A 626 -45.46 15.74 40.46
CA ALA A 626 -45.74 15.39 41.84
C ALA A 626 -46.03 13.89 41.98
N GLY A 627 -45.81 13.34 43.18
CA GLY A 627 -46.03 11.91 43.46
C GLY A 627 -45.90 11.56 44.94
N MET A 628 -45.91 10.26 45.23
CA MET A 628 -45.63 9.70 46.56
C MET A 628 -44.15 9.28 46.64
N PRO A 629 -43.59 8.96 47.81
CA PRO A 629 -42.19 8.53 47.92
C PRO A 629 -41.81 7.33 47.03
N GLN A 630 -42.77 6.45 46.74
CA GLN A 630 -42.61 5.31 45.83
C GLN A 630 -42.83 5.63 44.34
N THR A 631 -43.19 6.86 43.99
CA THR A 631 -43.35 7.28 42.59
C THR A 631 -41.97 7.37 41.94
N THR A 632 -41.79 6.69 40.80
CA THR A 632 -40.59 6.83 39.98
C THR A 632 -40.68 8.13 39.18
N PHE A 633 -39.75 9.03 39.42
CA PHE A 633 -39.59 10.28 38.69
C PHE A 633 -38.55 10.11 37.59
N VAL A 634 -38.89 10.58 36.39
CA VAL A 634 -38.00 10.60 35.23
C VAL A 634 -37.57 12.05 34.99
N PHE A 635 -36.29 12.31 35.19
CA PHE A 635 -35.66 13.58 34.86
C PHE A 635 -35.00 13.43 33.50
N GLN A 636 -35.13 14.42 32.62
CA GLN A 636 -34.46 14.39 31.32
C GLN A 636 -34.07 15.78 30.82
N ALA A 637 -33.02 15.81 29.99
CA ALA A 637 -32.60 16.94 29.18
C ALA A 637 -32.03 16.43 27.85
N ILE A 638 -32.01 17.28 26.82
CA ILE A 638 -31.40 16.96 25.52
C ILE A 638 -30.09 17.74 25.41
N TYR A 639 -29.00 17.03 25.16
CA TYR A 639 -27.67 17.58 24.92
C TYR A 639 -27.44 17.68 23.40
N VAL A 640 -27.08 18.88 22.93
CA VAL A 640 -26.77 19.16 21.53
C VAL A 640 -25.35 19.72 21.44
N ASP A 641 -24.49 19.08 20.66
CA ASP A 641 -23.14 19.54 20.39
C ASP A 641 -22.89 19.52 18.87
N VAL A 642 -22.60 20.68 18.28
CA VAL A 642 -22.48 20.82 16.82
C VAL A 642 -21.17 20.27 16.26
N ASP A 643 -20.15 20.14 17.11
CA ASP A 643 -18.83 19.62 16.76
C ASP A 643 -18.80 18.08 16.91
N GLY A 644 -19.81 17.51 17.56
CA GLY A 644 -19.98 16.07 17.75
C GLY A 644 -19.34 15.57 19.03
N ASP A 645 -19.03 16.48 19.95
CA ASP A 645 -18.31 16.14 21.18
C ASP A 645 -19.22 15.45 22.19
N GLU A 646 -18.79 14.27 22.61
CA GLU A 646 -19.46 13.48 23.65
C GLU A 646 -19.15 14.08 25.04
N PRO A 647 -20.15 14.24 25.93
CA PRO A 647 -19.89 14.82 27.22
C PRO A 647 -19.06 13.87 28.10
N VAL A 648 -17.96 14.37 28.67
CA VAL A 648 -17.13 13.66 29.67
C VAL A 648 -17.74 13.72 31.06
N VAL A 649 -18.65 14.67 31.32
CA VAL A 649 -19.49 14.73 32.52
C VAL A 649 -20.94 14.92 32.08
N SER A 650 -21.85 14.09 32.60
CA SER A 650 -23.30 14.20 32.37
C SER A 650 -24.07 13.95 33.67
N LYS A 651 -24.32 15.03 34.43
CA LYS A 651 -24.89 14.95 35.79
C LYS A 651 -26.18 15.75 35.92
N ILE A 652 -27.06 15.25 36.78
CA ILE A 652 -28.16 16.03 37.36
C ILE A 652 -27.88 16.24 38.85
N PHE A 653 -28.18 17.43 39.34
CA PHE A 653 -28.13 17.76 40.76
C PHE A 653 -29.56 17.87 41.27
N ILE A 654 -29.96 17.01 42.21
CA ILE A 654 -31.26 17.07 42.90
C ILE A 654 -30.97 17.46 44.35
N ASP A 655 -31.50 18.60 44.80
CA ASP A 655 -31.19 19.21 46.11
C ASP A 655 -29.68 19.31 46.39
N ASN A 656 -28.93 19.74 45.36
CA ASN A 656 -27.46 19.82 45.34
C ASN A 656 -26.71 18.48 45.47
N GLN A 657 -27.40 17.34 45.43
CA GLN A 657 -26.75 16.03 45.36
C GLN A 657 -26.60 15.58 43.90
N PRO A 658 -25.39 15.22 43.45
CA PRO A 658 -25.15 14.81 42.06
C PRO A 658 -25.56 13.35 41.80
N PHE A 659 -26.16 13.12 40.64
CA PHE A 659 -26.50 11.80 40.10
C PHE A 659 -26.03 11.71 38.63
N GLU A 660 -25.51 10.55 38.24
CA GLU A 660 -25.11 10.28 36.85
C GLU A 660 -26.35 10.03 35.98
N LEU A 661 -26.31 10.51 34.74
CA LEU A 661 -27.38 10.33 33.76
C LEU A 661 -27.09 9.12 32.85
N SER A 662 -28.15 8.47 32.39
CA SER A 662 -28.10 7.49 31.30
C SER A 662 -28.31 8.19 29.96
N ALA A 663 -27.59 7.76 28.92
CA ALA A 663 -27.65 8.33 27.58
C ALA A 663 -28.63 7.56 26.67
N GLY A 664 -29.34 8.28 25.81
CA GLY A 664 -30.12 7.76 24.69
C GLY A 664 -29.23 7.25 23.55
N GLN A 665 -29.85 6.89 22.43
CA GLN A 665 -29.16 6.28 21.28
C GLN A 665 -28.93 7.26 20.11
N GLU A 666 -29.45 8.48 20.22
CA GLU A 666 -29.38 9.50 19.16
C GLU A 666 -27.96 10.09 19.02
N SER A 667 -27.66 10.82 17.94
CA SER A 667 -26.40 11.56 17.83
C SER A 667 -26.42 12.83 18.68
N VAL A 668 -25.29 13.20 19.29
CA VAL A 668 -25.17 14.50 20.01
C VAL A 668 -25.30 15.70 19.06
N THR A 669 -24.95 15.54 17.77
CA THR A 669 -25.12 16.59 16.74
C THR A 669 -26.57 16.88 16.38
N GLU A 670 -27.47 15.91 16.59
CA GLU A 670 -28.90 16.03 16.33
C GLU A 670 -29.71 16.23 17.63
N GLY A 671 -29.04 16.16 18.77
CA GLY A 671 -29.63 16.19 20.10
C GLY A 671 -29.85 14.79 20.67
N ARG A 672 -29.04 14.43 21.66
CA ARG A 672 -29.19 13.18 22.42
C ARG A 672 -29.90 13.42 23.74
N MET A 673 -30.87 12.56 24.06
CA MET A 673 -31.57 12.61 25.33
C MET A 673 -30.74 11.96 26.44
N TYR A 674 -30.64 12.61 27.59
CA TYR A 674 -30.03 12.10 28.81
C TYR A 674 -31.06 12.09 29.93
N TYR A 675 -31.12 11.01 30.71
CA TYR A 675 -32.17 10.82 31.71
C TYR A 675 -31.71 10.12 33.00
N LEU A 676 -32.46 10.36 34.07
CA LEU A 676 -32.36 9.66 35.35
C LEU A 676 -33.76 9.21 35.77
N GLN A 677 -33.87 7.96 36.23
CA GLN A 677 -35.07 7.44 36.88
C GLN A 677 -34.76 7.19 38.35
N THR A 678 -35.48 7.83 39.27
CA THR A 678 -35.25 7.67 40.72
C THR A 678 -36.52 7.92 41.54
N ASN A 679 -36.51 7.44 42.78
CA ASN A 679 -37.50 7.78 43.80
C ASN A 679 -36.94 8.89 44.71
N LEU A 680 -37.81 9.68 45.35
CA LEU A 680 -37.41 10.80 46.20
C LEU A 680 -38.14 10.76 47.55
N PRO A 681 -37.52 11.25 48.64
CA PRO A 681 -38.17 11.34 49.94
C PRO A 681 -39.31 12.36 49.93
N GLN A 682 -40.16 12.35 50.95
CA GLN A 682 -41.24 13.34 51.09
C GLN A 682 -40.66 14.76 51.18
N GLY A 683 -41.18 15.70 50.39
CA GLY A 683 -40.67 17.07 50.36
C GLY A 683 -40.84 17.77 49.01
N MET A 684 -40.47 19.05 48.99
CA MET A 684 -40.35 19.84 47.76
C MET A 684 -38.89 19.80 47.30
N HIS A 685 -38.66 19.32 46.07
CA HIS A 685 -37.32 19.18 45.51
C HIS A 685 -36.98 20.29 44.51
N THR A 686 -35.69 20.43 44.24
CA THR A 686 -35.15 21.26 43.15
C THR A 686 -34.11 20.51 42.36
N PHE A 687 -33.97 20.80 41.06
CA PHE A 687 -32.94 20.17 40.23
C PHE A 687 -32.36 21.07 39.15
N TYR A 688 -31.16 20.73 38.67
CA TYR A 688 -30.56 21.29 37.45
C TYR A 688 -29.58 20.28 36.83
N PHE A 689 -29.31 20.42 35.54
CA PHE A 689 -28.37 19.58 34.79
C PHE A 689 -27.02 20.27 34.63
N LYS A 690 -25.93 19.50 34.60
CA LYS A 690 -24.55 19.96 34.34
C LYS A 690 -23.84 19.00 33.40
N PHE A 691 -23.29 19.54 32.32
CA PHE A 691 -22.52 18.80 31.31
C PHE A 691 -21.16 19.45 31.07
N ASP A 692 -20.17 18.65 30.71
CA ASP A 692 -18.80 19.05 30.33
C ASP A 692 -18.43 18.30 29.05
N ASP A 693 -18.01 19.01 28.00
CA ASP A 693 -17.64 18.43 26.70
C ASP A 693 -16.22 17.85 26.67
N GLY A 694 -15.41 18.08 27.70
CA GLY A 694 -14.01 17.63 27.75
C GLY A 694 -13.04 18.50 26.93
N HIS A 695 -13.56 19.54 26.28
CA HIS A 695 -12.84 20.45 25.39
C HIS A 695 -12.96 21.91 25.86
N GLY A 696 -13.21 22.11 27.15
CA GLY A 696 -13.15 23.39 27.84
C GLY A 696 -14.49 24.11 28.03
N ASN A 697 -15.61 23.52 27.62
CA ASN A 697 -16.93 24.09 27.90
C ASN A 697 -17.72 23.26 28.92
N VAL A 698 -18.25 23.97 29.91
CA VAL A 698 -19.15 23.42 30.93
C VAL A 698 -20.47 24.17 30.86
N VAL A 699 -21.57 23.44 30.74
CA VAL A 699 -22.91 24.01 30.61
C VAL A 699 -23.84 23.51 31.70
N THR A 700 -24.67 24.43 32.21
CA THR A 700 -25.65 24.14 33.28
C THR A 700 -27.00 24.73 32.95
N THR A 701 -28.08 24.02 33.27
CA THR A 701 -29.44 24.60 33.20
C THR A 701 -29.71 25.50 34.40
N ASN A 702 -30.77 26.31 34.32
CA ASN A 702 -31.33 26.96 35.51
C ASN A 702 -31.87 25.91 36.50
N VAL A 703 -31.95 26.29 37.78
CA VAL A 703 -32.61 25.49 38.82
C VAL A 703 -34.11 25.47 38.58
N ILE A 704 -34.69 24.27 38.54
CA ILE A 704 -36.11 24.01 38.33
C ILE A 704 -36.71 23.47 39.63
N ASN A 705 -37.87 24.00 40.01
CA ASN A 705 -38.63 23.52 41.16
C ASN A 705 -39.44 22.27 40.77
N GLY A 706 -39.36 21.23 41.59
CA GLY A 706 -40.06 19.96 41.43
C GLY A 706 -39.12 18.76 41.49
N PRO A 707 -39.66 17.54 41.59
CA PRO A 707 -41.07 17.24 41.81
C PRO A 707 -41.50 17.48 43.27
N MET A 708 -42.81 17.59 43.51
CA MET A 708 -43.37 17.61 44.87
C MET A 708 -43.72 16.18 45.32
N VAL A 709 -43.12 15.71 46.41
CA VAL A 709 -43.41 14.39 46.98
C VAL A 709 -44.27 14.56 48.23
N GLN A 710 -45.51 14.04 48.19
CA GLN A 710 -46.55 14.24 49.21
C GLN A 710 -46.49 13.23 50.36
#